data_AF-A0A537G5E2-F1
#
_entry.id   AF-A0A537G5E2-F1
#
_cell.length_a   1.000
_cell.length_b   1.000
_cell.length_c   1.000
_cell.angle_alpha   90.00
_cell.angle_beta   90.00
_cell.angle_gamma   90.00
#
_symmetry.space_group_name_H-M   'P 1'
#
loop_
_entity.id
_entity.type
_entity.pdbx_description
1 polymer ?
#
loop_
_entity_poly.entity_id
_entity_poly.type
_entity_poly.pdbx_seq_one_letter_code
_entity_poly.pdbx_strand_id
1 'polypeptide(L)'
;MANISPDNRDEYFADGMTEELISTLSRIAGLRVIARTSVIRYKATTKPIIEIGKELGVNTILEGSVRKSGNKIRITAQLIDASSEEHLWAQDYDRDLEDIFTIQSDIAKRIAKALKVRVMQSESLRLEKKATGIPEAYSLYLKGRHSSSTRTEAGLNAAIRYFENALKADPKFALAYTGLADAYSILALLELVPPREAFPKAKIAAEKALALDDRLAEAHVSLALVKFQYEWDWYGGEKEFIRALELNPGYAPAHQYYGDYLKALGRFDDALTEMGQAQSLDPLSLAIDTGVGHVLYLSRQYDRAIEQYRKTVESDPAFIPARLWFGRPYMQKGLFREAIDQLKEAVKLSNESTVSLAMLGQAYASAGQVNEAKEILVRLLERSKKQYVPSYWIALVHMSMGDKDETFAWLERAYHERSSWLVWANVEPRFDQLRDDARFNSILSRMRLGTLQPVAQDDPKTRSLLSSMSNVALSHYKVIGNYTRHDETARNLLKDLKQKIISGLESSTPKHENYLIWAPPGTGKTFFVKQISDSLEEKVQYSEINLAETDESIFRRFLSNQDKMDGPCLCFMDEADSRKGEAWLYETLIPYLDVRVHPDRRQVFILAGSSGTSIKEMKRNIMSRPKGPDLLSRIPQGNEYEIPAMTTGDKVLVTLASLKQAGRDVGKNVVEVEKLALYYAAVTPELATARQLRESALRCVERMPPGEDRVRYDNLFSPGDVPSKEFWIKARTQTPDLIGAYIRLED
;
A
#
# COMPACT_ATOMS: atom_id res chain seq x y z
N MET A 1 -21.54 -17.55 -18.44
CA MET A 1 -21.83 -18.99 -18.65
C MET A 1 -23.13 -19.38 -17.97
N ALA A 2 -23.99 -20.15 -18.62
CA ALA A 2 -25.17 -20.78 -18.02
C ALA A 2 -24.84 -22.15 -17.42
N ASN A 3 -25.51 -22.53 -16.32
CA ASN A 3 -25.41 -23.87 -15.75
C ASN A 3 -26.52 -24.76 -16.34
N ILE A 4 -26.12 -25.85 -16.98
CA ILE A 4 -27.03 -26.87 -17.54
C ILE A 4 -26.75 -28.25 -16.93
N SER A 5 -26.14 -28.27 -15.75
CA SER A 5 -25.85 -29.48 -14.97
C SER A 5 -27.14 -30.08 -14.39
N PRO A 6 -27.20 -31.41 -14.17
CA PRO A 6 -28.35 -32.04 -13.53
C PRO A 6 -28.55 -31.59 -12.07
N ASP A 7 -27.47 -31.18 -11.39
CA ASP A 7 -27.50 -30.68 -10.02
C ASP A 7 -27.37 -29.15 -10.00
N ASN A 8 -28.42 -28.46 -9.53
CA ASN A 8 -28.43 -27.01 -9.37
C ASN A 8 -27.34 -26.51 -8.39
N ARG A 9 -26.79 -27.39 -7.54
CA ARG A 9 -25.69 -27.04 -6.62
C ARG A 9 -24.36 -26.80 -7.34
N ASP A 10 -24.23 -27.11 -8.63
CA ASP A 10 -23.04 -26.80 -9.43
C ASP A 10 -23.05 -25.36 -10.00
N GLU A 11 -23.99 -24.50 -9.59
CA GLU A 11 -24.07 -23.10 -10.03
C GLU A 11 -22.77 -22.30 -9.83
N TYR A 12 -22.09 -22.55 -8.70
CA TYR A 12 -20.80 -21.92 -8.38
C TYR A 12 -19.74 -22.21 -9.46
N PHE A 13 -19.86 -23.34 -10.17
CA PHE A 13 -18.89 -23.75 -11.18
C PHE A 13 -19.03 -22.90 -12.44
N ALA A 14 -20.26 -22.68 -12.93
CA ALA A 14 -20.51 -21.80 -14.07
C ALA A 14 -20.14 -20.34 -13.76
N ASP A 15 -20.45 -19.87 -12.55
CA ASP A 15 -20.05 -18.54 -12.07
C ASP A 15 -18.54 -18.39 -11.97
N GLY A 16 -17.88 -19.37 -11.35
CA GLY A 16 -16.44 -19.39 -11.16
C GLY A 16 -15.70 -19.45 -12.49
N MET A 17 -16.16 -20.28 -13.42
CA MET A 17 -15.61 -20.31 -14.78
C MET A 17 -15.76 -18.99 -15.53
N THR A 18 -16.89 -18.30 -15.35
CA THR A 18 -17.10 -16.98 -15.97
C THR A 18 -16.09 -15.97 -15.41
N GLU A 19 -15.90 -15.94 -14.09
CA GLU A 19 -14.91 -15.09 -13.42
C GLU A 19 -13.47 -15.37 -13.90
N GLU A 20 -13.09 -16.64 -13.97
CA GLU A 20 -11.72 -17.03 -14.35
C GLU A 20 -11.43 -16.73 -15.83
N LEU A 21 -12.42 -16.88 -16.72
CA LEU A 21 -12.28 -16.46 -18.11
C LEU A 21 -12.14 -14.94 -18.23
N ILE A 22 -12.89 -14.17 -17.43
CA ILE A 22 -12.74 -12.70 -17.37
C ILE A 22 -11.33 -12.33 -16.89
N SER A 23 -10.85 -12.90 -15.77
CA SER A 23 -9.49 -12.65 -15.25
C SER A 23 -8.42 -13.03 -16.29
N THR A 24 -8.59 -14.17 -16.97
CA THR A 24 -7.64 -14.64 -17.98
C THR A 24 -7.59 -13.73 -19.20
N LEU A 25 -8.74 -13.33 -19.75
CA LEU A 25 -8.83 -12.49 -20.94
C LEU A 25 -8.42 -11.04 -20.66
N SER A 26 -8.72 -10.50 -19.47
CA SER A 26 -8.41 -9.11 -19.10
C SER A 26 -6.90 -8.81 -19.07
N ARG A 27 -6.07 -9.84 -18.91
CA ARG A 27 -4.60 -9.73 -18.94
C ARG A 27 -4.02 -9.49 -20.34
N ILE A 28 -4.82 -9.64 -21.40
CA ILE A 28 -4.40 -9.40 -22.78
C ILE A 28 -4.58 -7.90 -23.05
N ALA A 29 -3.48 -7.16 -23.23
CA ALA A 29 -3.52 -5.69 -23.29
C ALA A 29 -4.40 -5.13 -24.43
N GLY A 30 -4.62 -5.90 -25.49
CA GLY A 30 -5.50 -5.54 -26.61
C GLY A 30 -6.99 -5.81 -26.40
N LEU A 31 -7.40 -6.32 -25.23
CA LEU A 31 -8.79 -6.65 -24.92
C LEU A 31 -9.31 -5.80 -23.76
N ARG A 32 -10.48 -5.16 -23.97
CA ARG A 32 -11.30 -4.65 -22.88
C ARG A 32 -12.37 -5.68 -22.55
N VAL A 33 -12.28 -6.26 -21.35
CA VAL A 33 -13.16 -7.34 -20.90
C VAL A 33 -14.05 -6.83 -19.78
N ILE A 34 -15.36 -7.01 -19.93
CA ILE A 34 -16.33 -6.55 -18.93
C ILE A 34 -16.32 -7.45 -17.71
N ALA A 35 -16.28 -6.85 -16.51
CA ALA A 35 -16.24 -7.54 -15.24
C ALA A 35 -17.53 -8.31 -14.92
N ARG A 36 -17.41 -9.32 -14.03
CA ARG A 36 -18.50 -10.23 -13.66
C ARG A 36 -19.73 -9.52 -13.11
N THR A 37 -19.54 -8.49 -12.30
CA THR A 37 -20.57 -7.67 -11.66
C THR A 37 -21.54 -7.06 -12.66
N SER A 38 -21.06 -6.64 -13.83
CA SER A 38 -21.92 -6.19 -14.92
C SER A 38 -22.56 -7.34 -15.69
N VAL A 39 -21.77 -8.34 -16.10
CA VAL A 39 -22.30 -9.41 -16.98
C VAL A 39 -23.27 -10.37 -16.28
N ILE A 40 -23.15 -10.56 -14.96
CA ILE A 40 -24.00 -11.50 -14.22
C ILE A 40 -25.49 -11.12 -14.24
N ARG A 41 -25.78 -9.83 -14.44
CA ARG A 41 -27.16 -9.32 -14.61
C ARG A 41 -27.87 -9.92 -15.82
N TYR A 42 -27.13 -10.42 -16.80
CA TYR A 42 -27.66 -11.00 -18.04
C TYR A 42 -27.75 -12.53 -18.00
N LYS A 43 -27.35 -13.19 -16.92
CA LYS A 43 -27.23 -14.67 -16.88
C LYS A 43 -28.53 -15.43 -17.22
N ALA A 44 -29.68 -14.86 -16.87
CA ALA A 44 -31.00 -15.44 -17.14
C ALA A 44 -31.91 -14.45 -17.90
N THR A 45 -31.32 -13.59 -18.71
CA THR A 45 -32.06 -12.59 -19.49
C THR A 45 -32.61 -13.17 -20.78
N THR A 46 -33.70 -12.57 -21.27
CA THR A 46 -34.22 -12.79 -22.63
C THR A 46 -33.92 -11.60 -23.55
N LYS A 47 -33.10 -10.64 -23.10
CA LYS A 47 -32.74 -9.47 -23.91
C LYS A 47 -31.95 -9.90 -25.16
N PRO A 48 -32.20 -9.29 -26.32
CA PRO A 48 -31.39 -9.47 -27.53
C PRO A 48 -29.91 -9.13 -27.30
N ILE A 49 -29.02 -9.84 -27.99
CA ILE A 49 -27.55 -9.66 -27.89
C ILE A 49 -27.16 -8.21 -28.24
N ILE A 50 -27.81 -7.62 -29.23
CA ILE A 50 -27.58 -6.23 -29.63
C ILE A 50 -27.90 -5.21 -28.52
N GLU A 51 -28.91 -5.47 -27.69
CA GLU A 51 -29.23 -4.60 -26.55
C GLU A 51 -28.19 -4.75 -25.44
N ILE A 52 -27.78 -5.98 -25.14
CA ILE A 52 -26.73 -6.27 -24.16
C ILE A 52 -25.40 -5.61 -24.60
N GLY A 53 -25.06 -5.70 -25.89
CA GLY A 53 -23.88 -5.07 -26.46
C GLY A 53 -23.88 -3.55 -26.30
N LYS A 54 -25.02 -2.90 -26.53
CA LYS A 54 -25.18 -1.44 -26.33
C LYS A 54 -25.09 -1.04 -24.86
N GLU A 55 -25.76 -1.76 -23.96
CA GLU A 55 -25.74 -1.47 -22.52
C GLU A 55 -24.35 -1.64 -21.90
N LEU A 56 -23.60 -2.64 -22.33
CA LEU A 56 -22.22 -2.89 -21.89
C LEU A 56 -21.16 -2.11 -22.70
N GLY A 57 -21.58 -1.46 -23.79
CA GLY A 57 -20.70 -0.75 -24.72
C GLY A 57 -19.66 -1.66 -25.38
N VAL A 58 -19.99 -2.90 -25.74
CA VAL A 58 -19.07 -3.87 -26.33
C VAL A 58 -19.49 -4.28 -27.75
N ASN A 59 -18.51 -4.64 -28.57
CA ASN A 59 -18.74 -5.11 -29.94
C ASN A 59 -18.93 -6.62 -30.02
N THR A 60 -18.61 -7.36 -28.96
CA THR A 60 -18.60 -8.82 -29.00
C THR A 60 -19.00 -9.38 -27.66
N ILE A 61 -19.79 -10.46 -27.67
CA ILE A 61 -20.25 -11.17 -26.47
C ILE A 61 -19.72 -12.60 -26.51
N LEU A 62 -19.13 -13.04 -25.39
CA LEU A 62 -18.81 -14.45 -25.16
C LEU A 62 -19.96 -15.08 -24.37
N GLU A 63 -20.71 -15.94 -25.01
CA GLU A 63 -21.72 -16.77 -24.38
C GLU A 63 -21.19 -18.19 -24.20
N GLY A 64 -21.72 -18.91 -23.22
CA GLY A 64 -21.46 -20.33 -23.14
C GLY A 64 -22.25 -21.01 -22.04
N SER A 65 -22.17 -22.33 -22.03
CA SER A 65 -22.84 -23.18 -21.05
C SER A 65 -21.87 -24.21 -20.49
N VAL A 66 -22.12 -24.61 -19.25
CA VAL A 66 -21.31 -25.60 -18.54
C VAL A 66 -22.22 -26.67 -17.98
N ARG A 67 -21.88 -27.92 -18.26
CA ARG A 67 -22.48 -29.12 -17.68
C ARG A 67 -21.41 -29.89 -16.94
N LYS A 68 -21.59 -30.08 -15.64
CA LYS A 68 -20.73 -30.91 -14.82
C LYS A 68 -21.47 -32.16 -14.37
N SER A 69 -20.80 -33.31 -14.46
CA SER A 69 -21.33 -34.60 -14.01
C SER A 69 -20.20 -35.46 -13.45
N GLY A 70 -20.02 -35.40 -12.14
CA GLY A 70 -18.85 -36.02 -11.48
C GLY A 70 -17.55 -35.37 -11.97
N ASN A 71 -16.65 -36.18 -12.54
CA ASN A 71 -15.37 -35.72 -13.09
C ASN A 71 -15.45 -35.22 -14.54
N LYS A 72 -16.56 -35.46 -15.26
CA LYS A 72 -16.71 -35.02 -16.65
C LYS A 72 -17.32 -33.64 -16.73
N ILE A 73 -16.75 -32.81 -17.62
CA ILE A 73 -17.24 -31.47 -17.93
C ILE A 73 -17.52 -31.35 -19.42
N ARG A 74 -18.68 -30.77 -19.74
CA ARG A 74 -18.98 -30.27 -21.08
C ARG A 74 -19.09 -28.75 -21.03
N ILE A 75 -18.29 -28.08 -21.84
CA ILE A 75 -18.29 -26.62 -21.97
C ILE A 75 -18.56 -26.28 -23.43
N THR A 76 -19.56 -25.46 -23.66
CA THR A 76 -19.81 -24.83 -24.96
C THR A 76 -19.49 -23.35 -24.81
N ALA A 77 -18.68 -22.80 -25.71
CA ALA A 77 -18.35 -21.38 -25.74
C ALA A 77 -18.53 -20.85 -27.16
N GLN A 78 -19.14 -19.67 -27.28
CA GLN A 78 -19.40 -19.00 -28.55
C GLN A 78 -19.15 -17.50 -28.43
N LEU A 79 -18.41 -16.96 -29.40
CA LEU A 79 -18.09 -15.55 -29.53
C LEU A 79 -18.98 -14.97 -30.63
N ILE A 80 -19.78 -13.96 -30.28
CA ILE A 80 -20.84 -13.41 -31.11
C ILE A 80 -20.59 -11.93 -31.33
N ASP A 81 -20.66 -11.46 -32.57
CA ASP A 81 -20.64 -10.04 -32.89
C ASP A 81 -21.94 -9.37 -32.40
N ALA A 82 -21.82 -8.37 -31.54
CA ALA A 82 -22.99 -7.77 -30.89
C ALA A 82 -23.84 -6.91 -31.83
N SER A 83 -23.32 -6.51 -32.99
CA SER A 83 -24.02 -5.63 -33.93
C SER A 83 -24.82 -6.41 -34.98
N SER A 84 -24.29 -7.55 -35.41
CA SER A 84 -24.86 -8.41 -36.46
C SER A 84 -25.47 -9.71 -35.93
N GLU A 85 -25.19 -10.06 -34.68
CA GLU A 85 -25.51 -11.35 -34.05
C GLU A 85 -24.87 -12.57 -34.76
N GLU A 86 -23.85 -12.34 -35.61
CA GLU A 86 -23.10 -13.40 -36.26
C GLU A 86 -22.14 -14.11 -35.29
N HIS A 87 -22.04 -15.44 -35.41
CA HIS A 87 -21.08 -16.24 -34.66
C HIS A 87 -19.68 -16.10 -35.28
N LEU A 88 -18.78 -15.43 -34.57
CA LEU A 88 -17.37 -15.28 -34.96
C LEU A 88 -16.56 -16.55 -34.69
N TRP A 89 -16.91 -17.28 -33.63
CA TRP A 89 -16.28 -18.53 -33.23
C TRP A 89 -17.21 -19.32 -32.31
N ALA A 90 -17.20 -20.65 -32.40
CA ALA A 90 -17.88 -21.53 -31.45
C ALA A 90 -17.06 -22.82 -31.27
N GLN A 91 -17.08 -23.38 -30.07
CA GLN A 91 -16.39 -24.63 -29.77
C GLN A 91 -17.05 -25.36 -28.60
N ASP A 92 -17.13 -26.68 -28.75
CA ASP A 92 -17.50 -27.62 -27.68
C ASP A 92 -16.27 -28.33 -27.14
N TYR A 93 -16.23 -28.48 -25.82
CA TYR A 93 -15.24 -29.25 -25.07
C TYR A 93 -15.96 -30.32 -24.27
N ASP A 94 -15.56 -31.58 -24.44
CA ASP A 94 -16.04 -32.73 -23.65
C ASP A 94 -14.80 -33.43 -23.08
N ARG A 95 -14.48 -33.14 -21.83
CA ARG A 95 -13.19 -33.48 -21.18
C ARG A 95 -13.37 -33.77 -19.70
N ASP A 96 -12.30 -34.26 -19.07
CA ASP A 96 -12.25 -34.42 -17.62
C ASP A 96 -11.95 -33.08 -16.93
N LEU A 97 -12.36 -32.95 -15.67
CA LEU A 97 -12.18 -31.74 -14.88
C LEU A 97 -10.69 -31.36 -14.72
N GLU A 98 -9.79 -32.33 -14.81
CA GLU A 98 -8.33 -32.12 -14.80
C GLU A 98 -7.83 -31.28 -15.99
N ASP A 99 -8.57 -31.27 -17.10
CA ASP A 99 -8.25 -30.49 -18.29
C ASP A 99 -8.74 -29.04 -18.22
N ILE A 100 -9.41 -28.63 -17.14
CA ILE A 100 -10.10 -27.33 -17.03
C ILE A 100 -9.17 -26.14 -17.34
N PHE A 101 -7.93 -26.16 -16.85
CA PHE A 101 -6.97 -25.09 -17.10
C PHE A 101 -6.54 -25.06 -18.57
N THR A 102 -6.32 -26.23 -19.18
CA THR A 102 -6.00 -26.34 -20.61
C THR A 102 -7.14 -25.78 -21.46
N ILE A 103 -8.39 -26.06 -21.07
CA ILE A 103 -9.59 -25.53 -21.73
C ILE A 103 -9.66 -24.01 -21.61
N GLN A 104 -9.44 -23.45 -20.41
CA GLN A 104 -9.42 -22.00 -20.21
C GLN A 104 -8.35 -21.31 -21.08
N SER A 105 -7.13 -21.85 -21.10
CA SER A 105 -6.04 -21.33 -21.93
C SER A 105 -6.36 -21.41 -23.43
N ASP A 106 -6.97 -22.51 -23.88
CA ASP A 106 -7.37 -22.70 -25.27
C ASP A 106 -8.50 -21.74 -25.68
N ILE A 107 -9.53 -21.58 -24.84
CA ILE A 107 -10.61 -20.61 -25.06
C ILE A 107 -10.01 -19.19 -25.18
N ALA A 108 -9.14 -18.79 -24.25
CA ALA A 108 -8.53 -17.46 -24.27
C ALA A 108 -7.72 -17.21 -25.56
N LYS A 109 -6.88 -18.17 -25.96
CA LYS A 109 -6.09 -18.10 -27.20
C LYS A 109 -6.96 -18.04 -28.45
N ARG A 110 -8.04 -18.83 -28.50
CA ARG A 110 -8.98 -18.84 -29.64
C ARG A 110 -9.76 -17.54 -29.76
N ILE A 111 -10.22 -16.98 -28.64
CA ILE A 111 -10.89 -15.68 -28.62
C ILE A 111 -9.94 -14.58 -29.11
N ALA A 112 -8.71 -14.53 -28.59
CA ALA A 112 -7.73 -13.53 -29.04
C ALA A 112 -7.44 -13.65 -30.54
N LYS A 113 -7.32 -14.89 -31.05
CA LYS A 113 -7.16 -15.14 -32.49
C LYS A 113 -8.38 -14.72 -33.32
N ALA A 114 -9.59 -15.05 -32.87
CA ALA A 114 -10.84 -14.70 -33.56
C ALA A 114 -11.02 -13.17 -33.64
N LEU A 115 -10.68 -12.46 -32.57
CA LEU A 115 -10.69 -11.00 -32.50
C LEU A 115 -9.48 -10.34 -33.18
N LYS A 116 -8.57 -11.12 -33.77
CA LYS A 116 -7.33 -10.66 -34.42
C LYS A 116 -6.47 -9.78 -33.49
N VAL A 117 -6.49 -10.06 -32.18
CA VAL A 117 -5.68 -9.38 -31.19
C VAL A 117 -4.32 -10.03 -31.10
N ARG A 118 -3.27 -9.21 -31.16
CA ARG A 118 -1.89 -9.68 -31.03
C ARG A 118 -1.62 -10.04 -29.56
N VAL A 119 -1.35 -11.32 -29.31
CA VAL A 119 -0.90 -11.82 -27.99
C VAL A 119 0.63 -11.86 -27.99
N MET A 120 1.25 -11.19 -27.03
CA MET A 120 2.70 -11.20 -26.82
C MET A 120 3.16 -12.56 -26.25
N GLN A 121 4.44 -12.88 -26.43
CA GLN A 121 4.99 -14.14 -25.90
C GLN A 121 4.88 -14.22 -24.37
N SER A 122 5.12 -13.10 -23.67
CA SER A 122 4.97 -12.99 -22.22
C SER A 122 3.52 -13.24 -21.77
N GLU A 123 2.53 -12.74 -22.51
CA GLU A 123 1.11 -12.99 -22.24
C GLU A 123 0.75 -14.46 -22.49
N SER A 124 1.22 -15.06 -23.59
CA SER A 124 0.98 -16.48 -23.89
C SER A 124 1.53 -17.41 -22.81
N LEU A 125 2.74 -17.15 -22.31
CA LEU A 125 3.34 -17.94 -21.23
C LEU A 125 2.54 -17.83 -19.92
N ARG A 126 1.95 -16.67 -19.64
CA ARG A 126 1.07 -16.48 -18.47
C ARG A 126 -0.24 -17.25 -18.63
N LEU A 127 -0.83 -17.23 -19.84
CA LEU A 127 -2.07 -17.97 -20.15
C LEU A 127 -1.90 -19.48 -19.99
N GLU A 128 -0.69 -20.02 -20.17
CA GLU A 128 -0.40 -21.47 -20.04
C GLU A 128 -0.15 -21.91 -18.59
N LYS A 129 0.05 -20.98 -17.66
CA LYS A 129 0.31 -21.30 -16.26
C LYS A 129 -0.96 -21.79 -15.59
N LYS A 130 -0.98 -23.07 -15.18
CA LYS A 130 -2.07 -23.64 -14.39
C LYS A 130 -2.12 -23.02 -12.99
N ALA A 131 -3.32 -22.73 -12.51
CA ALA A 131 -3.50 -22.14 -11.18
C ALA A 131 -3.26 -23.17 -10.05
N THR A 132 -3.64 -24.41 -10.27
CA THR A 132 -3.34 -25.57 -9.40
C THR A 132 -3.34 -26.85 -10.23
N GLY A 133 -2.67 -27.91 -9.76
CA GLY A 133 -2.76 -29.26 -10.32
C GLY A 133 -3.84 -30.13 -9.67
N ILE A 134 -4.56 -29.61 -8.66
CA ILE A 134 -5.47 -30.39 -7.82
C ILE A 134 -6.92 -29.93 -8.07
N PRO A 135 -7.75 -30.71 -8.78
CA PRO A 135 -9.13 -30.33 -9.11
C PRO A 135 -10.02 -30.04 -7.89
N GLU A 136 -9.80 -30.75 -6.79
CA GLU A 136 -10.53 -30.52 -5.53
C GLU A 136 -10.24 -29.13 -4.95
N ALA A 137 -8.97 -28.73 -4.90
CA ALA A 137 -8.55 -27.41 -4.44
C ALA A 137 -9.18 -26.31 -5.31
N TYR A 138 -9.21 -26.52 -6.63
CA TYR A 138 -9.83 -25.60 -7.58
C TYR A 138 -11.35 -25.47 -7.35
N SER A 139 -12.06 -26.58 -7.18
CA SER A 139 -13.51 -26.58 -6.88
C SER A 139 -13.83 -25.82 -5.59
N LEU A 140 -13.04 -26.02 -4.53
CA LEU A 140 -13.16 -25.29 -3.27
C LEU A 140 -12.91 -23.79 -3.46
N TYR A 141 -11.89 -23.41 -4.22
CA TYR A 141 -11.62 -22.02 -4.55
C TYR A 141 -12.80 -21.36 -5.28
N LEU A 142 -13.42 -22.01 -6.28
CA LEU A 142 -14.58 -21.46 -6.98
C LEU A 142 -15.78 -21.27 -6.05
N LYS A 143 -16.02 -22.20 -5.11
CA LYS A 143 -17.04 -22.03 -4.05
C LYS A 143 -16.73 -20.83 -3.14
N GLY A 144 -15.45 -20.61 -2.84
CA GLY A 144 -14.98 -19.46 -2.10
C GLY A 144 -15.29 -18.14 -2.83
N ARG A 145 -14.94 -18.04 -4.11
CA ARG A 145 -15.24 -16.87 -4.96
C ARG A 145 -16.73 -16.59 -5.04
N HIS A 146 -17.54 -17.63 -5.31
CA HIS A 146 -18.99 -17.50 -5.36
C HIS A 146 -19.56 -16.97 -4.03
N SER A 147 -19.15 -17.54 -2.90
CA SER A 147 -19.60 -17.10 -1.57
C SER A 147 -19.19 -15.66 -1.25
N SER A 148 -17.96 -15.27 -1.60
CA SER A 148 -17.41 -13.92 -1.39
C SER A 148 -18.20 -12.86 -2.17
N SER A 149 -18.71 -13.21 -3.37
CA SER A 149 -19.46 -12.29 -4.21
C SER A 149 -20.78 -11.79 -3.60
N THR A 150 -21.31 -12.49 -2.58
CA THR A 150 -22.50 -12.03 -1.85
C THR A 150 -22.25 -10.81 -0.98
N ARG A 151 -20.98 -10.55 -0.61
CA ARG A 151 -20.55 -9.45 0.27
C ARG A 151 -21.32 -9.34 1.59
N THR A 152 -21.81 -10.47 2.11
CA THR A 152 -22.42 -10.58 3.44
C THR A 152 -21.41 -11.15 4.43
N GLU A 153 -21.58 -10.90 5.73
CA GLU A 153 -20.72 -11.49 6.76
C GLU A 153 -20.70 -13.02 6.68
N ALA A 154 -21.88 -13.64 6.55
CA ALA A 154 -22.00 -15.09 6.42
C ALA A 154 -21.30 -15.62 5.15
N GLY A 155 -21.46 -14.93 4.01
CA GLY A 155 -20.84 -15.29 2.74
C GLY A 155 -19.32 -15.14 2.73
N LEU A 156 -18.79 -14.07 3.31
CA LEU A 156 -17.35 -13.83 3.45
C LEU A 156 -16.70 -14.85 4.40
N ASN A 157 -17.35 -15.17 5.52
CA ASN A 157 -16.88 -16.22 6.43
C ASN A 157 -16.95 -17.62 5.78
N ALA A 158 -17.97 -17.89 4.96
CA ALA A 158 -18.02 -19.11 4.16
C ALA A 158 -16.90 -19.15 3.11
N ALA A 159 -16.61 -18.03 2.45
CA ALA A 159 -15.51 -17.91 1.50
C ALA A 159 -14.16 -18.23 2.14
N ILE A 160 -13.88 -17.67 3.32
CA ILE A 160 -12.67 -17.96 4.11
C ILE A 160 -12.51 -19.46 4.33
N ARG A 161 -13.56 -20.14 4.83
CA ARG A 161 -13.51 -21.60 5.06
C ARG A 161 -13.24 -22.39 3.78
N TYR A 162 -13.83 -21.98 2.66
CA TYR A 162 -13.59 -22.63 1.38
C TYR A 162 -12.16 -22.43 0.89
N PHE A 163 -11.60 -21.23 1.00
CA PHE A 163 -10.21 -20.97 0.63
C PHE A 163 -9.22 -21.68 1.56
N GLU A 164 -9.47 -21.72 2.87
CA GLU A 164 -8.66 -22.50 3.81
C GLU A 164 -8.66 -23.99 3.47
N ASN A 165 -9.82 -24.56 3.11
CA ASN A 165 -9.89 -25.95 2.69
C ASN A 165 -9.20 -26.19 1.34
N ALA A 166 -9.28 -25.22 0.40
CA ALA A 166 -8.52 -25.28 -0.85
C ALA A 166 -7.01 -25.31 -0.58
N LEU A 167 -6.53 -24.54 0.41
CA LEU A 167 -5.12 -24.50 0.82
C LEU A 167 -4.68 -25.73 1.61
N LYS A 168 -5.59 -26.43 2.30
CA LYS A 168 -5.29 -27.75 2.87
C LYS A 168 -5.07 -28.79 1.78
N ALA A 169 -5.85 -28.72 0.69
CA ALA A 169 -5.70 -29.61 -0.46
C ALA A 169 -4.46 -29.27 -1.30
N ASP A 170 -4.18 -27.98 -1.52
CA ASP A 170 -3.00 -27.49 -2.23
C ASP A 170 -2.38 -26.26 -1.51
N PRO A 171 -1.35 -26.48 -0.66
CA PRO A 171 -0.66 -25.38 0.03
C PRO A 171 0.10 -24.41 -0.89
N LYS A 172 0.26 -24.73 -2.18
CA LYS A 172 0.92 -23.85 -3.17
C LYS A 172 -0.07 -23.07 -4.02
N PHE A 173 -1.36 -23.14 -3.72
CA PHE A 173 -2.40 -22.50 -4.53
C PHE A 173 -2.52 -20.99 -4.27
N ALA A 174 -1.71 -20.21 -4.99
CA ALA A 174 -1.58 -18.76 -4.81
C ALA A 174 -2.90 -17.97 -4.93
N LEU A 175 -3.82 -18.37 -5.83
CA LEU A 175 -5.13 -17.71 -5.95
C LEU A 175 -6.02 -17.92 -4.72
N ALA A 176 -5.91 -19.05 -4.03
CA ALA A 176 -6.66 -19.28 -2.79
C ALA A 176 -6.16 -18.39 -1.65
N TYR A 177 -4.85 -18.15 -1.57
CA TYR A 177 -4.30 -17.13 -0.66
C TYR A 177 -4.78 -15.72 -1.01
N THR A 178 -4.86 -15.38 -2.30
CA THR A 178 -5.43 -14.10 -2.74
C THR A 178 -6.90 -13.96 -2.34
N GLY A 179 -7.70 -15.03 -2.52
CA GLY A 179 -9.09 -15.06 -2.08
C GLY A 179 -9.26 -14.86 -0.57
N LEU A 180 -8.36 -15.42 0.25
CA LEU A 180 -8.33 -15.14 1.70
C LEU A 180 -8.01 -13.66 1.97
N ALA A 181 -7.01 -13.11 1.29
CA ALA A 181 -6.62 -11.71 1.47
C ALA A 181 -7.78 -10.75 1.16
N ASP A 182 -8.48 -10.99 0.05
CA ASP A 182 -9.66 -10.23 -0.35
C ASP A 182 -10.79 -10.36 0.66
N ALA A 183 -11.12 -11.58 1.10
CA ALA A 183 -12.22 -11.82 2.02
C ALA A 183 -12.01 -11.11 3.37
N TYR A 184 -10.79 -11.19 3.93
CA TYR A 184 -10.45 -10.46 5.15
C TYR A 184 -10.46 -8.93 4.93
N SER A 185 -9.91 -8.44 3.82
CA SER A 185 -9.92 -7.00 3.52
C SER A 185 -11.36 -6.48 3.40
N ILE A 186 -12.24 -7.22 2.73
CA ILE A 186 -13.64 -6.83 2.55
C ILE A 186 -14.40 -6.87 3.90
N LEU A 187 -14.15 -7.84 4.78
CA LEU A 187 -14.74 -7.85 6.12
C LEU A 187 -14.41 -6.56 6.90
N ALA A 188 -13.17 -6.09 6.81
CA ALA A 188 -12.75 -4.83 7.43
C ALA A 188 -13.37 -3.60 6.77
N LEU A 189 -13.38 -3.55 5.43
CA LEU A 189 -13.91 -2.43 4.65
C LEU A 189 -15.43 -2.27 4.79
N LEU A 190 -16.16 -3.38 4.99
CA LEU A 190 -17.59 -3.38 5.30
C LEU A 190 -17.89 -3.23 6.79
N GLU A 191 -16.86 -3.02 7.63
CA GLU A 191 -16.98 -2.81 9.08
C GLU A 191 -17.62 -3.99 9.85
N LEU A 192 -17.58 -5.18 9.27
CA LEU A 192 -18.11 -6.39 9.89
C LEU A 192 -17.16 -6.93 10.97
N VAL A 193 -15.87 -6.63 10.84
CA VAL A 193 -14.81 -7.03 11.77
C VAL A 193 -13.85 -5.85 11.98
N PRO A 194 -13.28 -5.66 13.17
CA PRO A 194 -12.28 -4.61 13.41
C PRO A 194 -11.09 -4.69 12.44
N PRO A 195 -10.62 -3.55 11.88
CA PRO A 195 -9.46 -3.51 10.98
C PRO A 195 -8.21 -4.20 11.55
N ARG A 196 -7.94 -4.02 12.84
CA ARG A 196 -6.83 -4.66 13.57
C ARG A 196 -6.88 -6.18 13.61
N GLU A 197 -8.03 -6.80 13.41
CA GLU A 197 -8.14 -8.26 13.35
C GLU A 197 -8.03 -8.78 11.92
N ALA A 198 -8.69 -8.11 10.98
CA ALA A 198 -8.85 -8.58 9.62
C ALA A 198 -7.64 -8.24 8.71
N PHE A 199 -7.14 -6.99 8.72
CA PHE A 199 -6.05 -6.60 7.82
C PHE A 199 -4.72 -7.33 8.07
N PRO A 200 -4.31 -7.66 9.30
CA PRO A 200 -3.12 -8.50 9.51
C PRO A 200 -3.24 -9.88 8.86
N LYS A 201 -4.43 -10.51 8.93
CA LYS A 201 -4.70 -11.79 8.26
C LYS A 201 -4.68 -11.62 6.73
N ALA A 202 -5.25 -10.52 6.22
CA ALA A 202 -5.21 -10.19 4.81
C ALA A 202 -3.77 -10.01 4.30
N LYS A 203 -2.93 -9.30 5.06
CA LYS A 203 -1.51 -9.06 4.75
C LYS A 203 -0.76 -10.37 4.58
N ILE A 204 -0.85 -11.25 5.59
CA ILE A 204 -0.16 -12.54 5.59
C ILE A 204 -0.58 -13.36 4.37
N ALA A 205 -1.87 -13.39 4.05
CA ALA A 205 -2.38 -14.11 2.89
C ALA A 205 -1.88 -13.50 1.56
N ALA A 206 -1.90 -12.17 1.41
CA ALA A 206 -1.40 -11.49 0.21
C ALA A 206 0.11 -11.70 0.01
N GLU A 207 0.92 -11.57 1.06
CA GLU A 207 2.38 -11.81 0.99
C GLU A 207 2.70 -13.26 0.65
N LYS A 208 1.92 -14.23 1.17
CA LYS A 208 2.05 -15.64 0.79
C LYS A 208 1.68 -15.89 -0.67
N ALA A 209 0.61 -15.26 -1.16
CA ALA A 209 0.24 -15.34 -2.57
C ALA A 209 1.38 -14.82 -3.47
N LEU A 210 1.94 -13.65 -3.15
CA LEU A 210 3.04 -13.05 -3.91
C LEU A 210 4.35 -13.84 -3.82
N ALA A 211 4.64 -14.47 -2.68
CA ALA A 211 5.79 -15.36 -2.54
C ALA A 211 5.68 -16.63 -3.42
N LEU A 212 4.46 -17.07 -3.73
CA LEU A 212 4.19 -18.19 -4.63
C LEU A 212 4.11 -17.74 -6.10
N ASP A 213 3.55 -16.56 -6.34
CA ASP A 213 3.39 -15.96 -7.66
C ASP A 213 3.32 -14.43 -7.60
N ASP A 214 4.45 -13.77 -7.90
CA ASP A 214 4.59 -12.31 -7.93
C ASP A 214 3.99 -11.64 -9.18
N ARG A 215 3.24 -12.42 -9.98
CA ARG A 215 2.57 -11.96 -11.21
C ARG A 215 1.06 -11.86 -11.07
N LEU A 216 0.53 -12.09 -9.86
CA LEU A 216 -0.90 -11.98 -9.56
C LEU A 216 -1.26 -10.51 -9.26
N ALA A 217 -1.87 -9.86 -10.24
CA ALA A 217 -2.38 -8.49 -10.07
C ALA A 217 -3.34 -8.39 -8.88
N GLU A 218 -4.18 -9.40 -8.71
CA GLU A 218 -5.15 -9.50 -7.61
C GLU A 218 -4.46 -9.48 -6.23
N ALA A 219 -3.35 -10.22 -6.06
CA ALA A 219 -2.60 -10.24 -4.81
C ALA A 219 -1.89 -8.91 -4.52
N HIS A 220 -1.37 -8.25 -5.56
CA HIS A 220 -0.84 -6.90 -5.45
C HIS A 220 -1.91 -5.89 -5.01
N VAL A 221 -3.14 -5.97 -5.55
CA VAL A 221 -4.27 -5.14 -5.08
C VAL A 221 -4.59 -5.40 -3.62
N SER A 222 -4.68 -6.66 -3.19
CA SER A 222 -4.96 -6.98 -1.78
C SER A 222 -3.87 -6.41 -0.84
N LEU A 223 -2.59 -6.52 -1.22
CA LEU A 223 -1.49 -5.93 -0.45
C LEU A 223 -1.52 -4.40 -0.47
N ALA A 224 -1.83 -3.79 -1.62
CA ALA A 224 -1.99 -2.35 -1.75
C ALA A 224 -3.07 -1.82 -0.81
N LEU A 225 -4.21 -2.52 -0.72
CA LEU A 225 -5.30 -2.20 0.19
C LEU A 225 -4.87 -2.26 1.66
N VAL A 226 -4.12 -3.29 2.07
CA VAL A 226 -3.57 -3.37 3.44
C VAL A 226 -2.67 -2.16 3.73
N LYS A 227 -1.76 -1.85 2.81
CA LYS A 227 -0.80 -0.74 2.96
C LYS A 227 -1.50 0.62 3.05
N PHE A 228 -2.49 0.82 2.20
CA PHE A 228 -3.32 2.02 2.13
C PHE A 228 -4.25 2.18 3.35
N GLN A 229 -5.10 1.18 3.61
CA GLN A 229 -6.22 1.27 4.56
C GLN A 229 -5.80 1.08 6.01
N TYR A 230 -4.74 0.31 6.25
CA TYR A 230 -4.37 -0.13 7.59
C TYR A 230 -3.00 0.36 8.03
N GLU A 231 -1.96 0.09 7.24
CA GLU A 231 -0.57 0.42 7.63
C GLU A 231 -0.28 1.93 7.50
N TRP A 232 -1.02 2.62 6.62
CA TRP A 232 -0.74 3.98 6.15
C TRP A 232 0.66 4.09 5.51
N ASP A 233 1.05 3.04 4.81
CA ASP A 233 2.21 3.01 3.92
C ASP A 233 1.78 3.49 2.54
N TRP A 234 1.65 4.81 2.40
CA TRP A 234 1.15 5.44 1.16
C TRP A 234 2.00 5.06 -0.05
N TYR A 235 3.31 5.22 0.05
CA TYR A 235 4.22 4.91 -1.06
C TYR A 235 4.22 3.42 -1.41
N GLY A 236 4.28 2.54 -0.40
CA GLY A 236 4.18 1.11 -0.64
C GLY A 236 2.85 0.73 -1.29
N GLY A 237 1.73 1.33 -0.85
CA GLY A 237 0.40 1.09 -1.42
C GLY A 237 0.33 1.46 -2.90
N GLU A 238 0.82 2.65 -3.28
CA GLU A 238 0.85 3.08 -4.69
C GLU A 238 1.70 2.17 -5.56
N LYS A 239 2.88 1.75 -5.07
CA LYS A 239 3.74 0.81 -5.78
C LYS A 239 3.01 -0.49 -6.11
N GLU A 240 2.28 -1.05 -5.15
CA GLU A 240 1.52 -2.28 -5.36
C GLU A 240 0.34 -2.07 -6.31
N PHE A 241 -0.38 -0.94 -6.24
CA PHE A 241 -1.44 -0.61 -7.21
C PHE A 241 -0.90 -0.49 -8.65
N ILE A 242 0.18 0.26 -8.85
CA ILE A 242 0.84 0.40 -10.15
C ILE A 242 1.26 -0.96 -10.67
N ARG A 243 1.88 -1.80 -9.81
CA ARG A 243 2.30 -3.14 -10.18
C ARG A 243 1.13 -4.03 -10.62
N ALA A 244 -0.01 -3.93 -9.93
CA ALA A 244 -1.22 -4.66 -10.32
C ALA A 244 -1.69 -4.25 -11.73
N LEU A 245 -1.70 -2.96 -12.04
CA LEU A 245 -2.12 -2.42 -13.33
C LEU A 245 -1.13 -2.77 -14.47
N GLU A 246 0.18 -2.83 -14.19
CA GLU A 246 1.17 -3.34 -15.15
C GLU A 246 0.96 -4.82 -15.49
N LEU A 247 0.53 -5.62 -14.51
CA LEU A 247 0.31 -7.06 -14.65
C LEU A 247 -1.02 -7.38 -15.33
N ASN A 248 -2.06 -6.62 -14.99
CA ASN A 248 -3.40 -6.75 -15.56
C ASN A 248 -4.07 -5.37 -15.70
N PRO A 249 -3.92 -4.70 -16.86
CA PRO A 249 -4.55 -3.41 -17.11
C PRO A 249 -6.07 -3.50 -17.25
N GLY A 250 -6.64 -4.69 -17.44
CA GLY A 250 -8.09 -4.90 -17.52
C GLY A 250 -8.74 -5.21 -16.16
N TYR A 251 -8.02 -5.10 -15.04
CA TYR A 251 -8.55 -5.48 -13.74
C TYR A 251 -9.31 -4.33 -13.07
N ALA A 252 -10.64 -4.29 -13.25
CA ALA A 252 -11.49 -3.21 -12.75
C ALA A 252 -11.31 -2.87 -11.24
N PRO A 253 -11.18 -3.85 -10.32
CA PRO A 253 -10.92 -3.55 -8.91
C PRO A 253 -9.60 -2.81 -8.66
N ALA A 254 -8.54 -3.04 -9.46
CA ALA A 254 -7.29 -2.29 -9.33
C ALA A 254 -7.51 -0.80 -9.59
N HIS A 255 -8.17 -0.47 -10.71
CA HIS A 255 -8.52 0.91 -11.06
C HIS A 255 -9.42 1.56 -10.00
N GLN A 256 -10.45 0.85 -9.53
CA GLN A 256 -11.36 1.35 -8.48
C GLN A 256 -10.60 1.69 -7.19
N TYR A 257 -9.84 0.73 -6.65
CA TYR A 257 -9.15 0.92 -5.38
C TYR A 257 -7.96 1.88 -5.50
N TYR A 258 -7.32 1.96 -6.66
CA TYR A 258 -6.31 2.98 -6.90
C TYR A 258 -6.92 4.38 -6.98
N GLY A 259 -8.09 4.54 -7.60
CA GLY A 259 -8.86 5.79 -7.51
C GLY A 259 -9.24 6.16 -6.08
N ASP A 260 -9.60 5.18 -5.24
CA ASP A 260 -9.88 5.39 -3.81
C ASP A 260 -8.63 5.84 -3.02
N TYR A 261 -7.47 5.34 -3.40
CA TYR A 261 -6.16 5.76 -2.88
C TYR A 261 -5.81 7.19 -3.33
N LEU A 262 -5.92 7.48 -4.62
CA LEU A 262 -5.57 8.78 -5.21
C LEU A 262 -6.42 9.91 -4.61
N LYS A 263 -7.72 9.68 -4.42
CA LYS A 263 -8.59 10.69 -3.79
C LYS A 263 -8.24 10.95 -2.32
N ALA A 264 -7.74 9.95 -1.58
CA ALA A 264 -7.26 10.15 -0.21
C ALA A 264 -6.08 11.13 -0.16
N LEU A 265 -5.26 11.12 -1.22
CA LEU A 265 -4.13 12.03 -1.39
C LEU A 265 -4.50 13.38 -2.02
N GLY A 266 -5.77 13.62 -2.31
CA GLY A 266 -6.24 14.85 -2.97
C GLY A 266 -5.95 14.89 -4.49
N ARG A 267 -5.47 13.80 -5.09
CA ARG A 267 -5.25 13.67 -6.54
C ARG A 267 -6.58 13.33 -7.24
N PHE A 268 -7.52 14.27 -7.19
CA PHE A 268 -8.90 14.02 -7.60
C PHE A 268 -9.07 13.79 -9.10
N ASP A 269 -8.30 14.49 -9.95
CA ASP A 269 -8.37 14.31 -11.39
C ASP A 269 -7.85 12.92 -11.80
N ASP A 270 -6.70 12.51 -11.26
CA ASP A 270 -6.19 11.15 -11.44
C ASP A 270 -7.19 10.10 -10.93
N ALA A 271 -7.79 10.35 -9.75
CA ALA A 271 -8.80 9.46 -9.20
C ALA A 271 -10.03 9.32 -10.11
N LEU A 272 -10.49 10.40 -10.74
CA LEU A 272 -11.58 10.36 -11.71
C LEU A 272 -11.18 9.63 -12.99
N THR A 273 -9.93 9.78 -13.46
CA THR A 273 -9.41 9.02 -14.60
C THR A 273 -9.44 7.52 -14.30
N GLU A 274 -8.90 7.10 -13.16
CA GLU A 274 -8.87 5.69 -12.76
C GLU A 274 -10.29 5.14 -12.52
N MET A 275 -11.17 5.89 -11.86
CA MET A 275 -12.57 5.49 -11.71
C MET A 275 -13.29 5.38 -13.07
N GLY A 276 -12.96 6.24 -14.04
CA GLY A 276 -13.47 6.15 -15.40
C GLY A 276 -13.01 4.88 -16.13
N GLN A 277 -11.75 4.46 -15.94
CA GLN A 277 -11.28 3.16 -16.42
C GLN A 277 -12.07 2.02 -15.77
N ALA A 278 -12.27 2.08 -14.45
CA ALA A 278 -13.06 1.11 -13.71
C ALA A 278 -14.51 1.03 -14.24
N GLN A 279 -15.16 2.16 -14.51
CA GLN A 279 -16.50 2.19 -15.14
C GLN A 279 -16.50 1.60 -16.55
N SER A 280 -15.45 1.83 -17.35
CA SER A 280 -15.37 1.26 -18.69
C SER A 280 -15.23 -0.28 -18.69
N LEU A 281 -14.64 -0.82 -17.62
CA LEU A 281 -14.43 -2.25 -17.40
C LEU A 281 -15.62 -2.90 -16.67
N ASP A 282 -16.39 -2.14 -15.90
CA ASP A 282 -17.53 -2.62 -15.13
C ASP A 282 -18.69 -1.58 -15.12
N PRO A 283 -19.35 -1.37 -16.28
CA PRO A 283 -20.24 -0.23 -16.52
C PRO A 283 -21.56 -0.25 -15.73
N LEU A 284 -21.94 -1.40 -15.16
CA LEU A 284 -23.15 -1.55 -14.33
C LEU A 284 -22.80 -1.68 -12.84
N SER A 285 -21.60 -1.27 -12.44
CA SER A 285 -21.15 -1.36 -11.05
C SER A 285 -21.59 -0.16 -10.22
N LEU A 286 -22.65 -0.35 -9.44
CA LEU A 286 -23.15 0.68 -8.53
C LEU A 286 -22.11 1.10 -7.48
N ALA A 287 -21.18 0.19 -7.12
CA ALA A 287 -20.08 0.47 -6.21
C ALA A 287 -19.08 1.46 -6.82
N ILE A 288 -18.72 1.29 -8.10
CA ILE A 288 -17.82 2.21 -8.81
C ILE A 288 -18.51 3.55 -9.04
N ASP A 289 -19.78 3.55 -9.45
CA ASP A 289 -20.56 4.79 -9.64
C ASP A 289 -20.67 5.61 -8.35
N THR A 290 -20.83 4.92 -7.23
CA THR A 290 -20.81 5.51 -5.89
C THR A 290 -19.42 6.06 -5.53
N GLY A 291 -18.36 5.36 -5.93
CA GLY A 291 -16.97 5.79 -5.81
C GLY A 291 -16.71 7.11 -6.54
N VAL A 292 -17.19 7.25 -7.79
CA VAL A 292 -17.13 8.49 -8.58
C VAL A 292 -17.83 9.64 -7.84
N GLY A 293 -19.04 9.41 -7.35
CA GLY A 293 -19.76 10.39 -6.53
C GLY A 293 -18.94 10.83 -5.31
N HIS A 294 -18.19 9.91 -4.70
CA HIS A 294 -17.36 10.21 -3.52
C HIS A 294 -16.15 11.06 -3.89
N VAL A 295 -15.52 10.82 -5.04
CA VAL A 295 -14.45 11.69 -5.56
C VAL A 295 -14.98 13.11 -5.83
N LEU A 296 -16.15 13.23 -6.46
CA LEU A 296 -16.80 14.52 -6.72
C LEU A 296 -17.12 15.25 -5.41
N TYR A 297 -17.64 14.54 -4.41
CA TYR A 297 -17.88 15.09 -3.08
C TYR A 297 -16.60 15.60 -2.40
N LEU A 298 -15.55 14.77 -2.35
CA LEU A 298 -14.27 15.13 -1.71
C LEU A 298 -13.56 16.27 -2.46
N SER A 299 -13.73 16.38 -3.77
CA SER A 299 -13.24 17.51 -4.57
C SER A 299 -14.14 18.76 -4.51
N ARG A 300 -15.13 18.79 -3.60
CA ARG A 300 -16.08 19.90 -3.37
C ARG A 300 -17.04 20.19 -4.55
N GLN A 301 -17.15 19.28 -5.51
CA GLN A 301 -18.04 19.39 -6.66
C GLN A 301 -19.44 18.86 -6.33
N TYR A 302 -20.10 19.49 -5.36
CA TYR A 302 -21.32 18.95 -4.72
C TYR A 302 -22.49 18.76 -5.67
N ASP A 303 -22.70 19.66 -6.65
CA ASP A 303 -23.80 19.52 -7.61
C ASP A 303 -23.60 18.31 -8.54
N ARG A 304 -22.36 18.09 -9.00
CA ARG A 304 -22.02 16.90 -9.78
C ARG A 304 -22.11 15.63 -8.95
N ALA A 305 -21.73 15.67 -7.67
CA ALA A 305 -21.88 14.54 -6.76
C ALA A 305 -23.36 14.18 -6.55
N ILE A 306 -24.22 15.19 -6.34
CA ILE A 306 -25.68 15.01 -6.21
C ILE A 306 -26.26 14.34 -7.47
N GLU A 307 -25.88 14.82 -8.65
CA GLU A 307 -26.35 14.25 -9.91
C GLU A 307 -25.88 12.81 -10.10
N GLN A 308 -24.60 12.52 -9.79
CA GLN A 308 -24.06 11.17 -9.88
C GLN A 308 -24.78 10.21 -8.93
N TYR A 309 -24.93 10.56 -7.66
CA TYR A 309 -25.62 9.72 -6.68
C TYR A 309 -27.10 9.52 -7.01
N ARG A 310 -27.77 10.55 -7.56
CA ARG A 310 -29.15 10.45 -8.04
C ARG A 310 -29.28 9.35 -9.08
N LYS A 311 -28.43 9.36 -10.12
CA LYS A 311 -28.43 8.32 -11.17
C LYS A 311 -28.21 6.92 -10.61
N THR A 312 -27.28 6.78 -9.66
CA THR A 312 -27.01 5.48 -9.01
C THR A 312 -28.23 4.98 -8.22
N VAL A 313 -28.90 5.86 -7.47
CA VAL A 313 -30.11 5.51 -6.69
C VAL A 313 -31.32 5.26 -7.60
N GLU A 314 -31.44 5.96 -8.72
CA GLU A 314 -32.48 5.71 -9.73
C GLU A 314 -32.27 4.34 -10.41
N SER A 315 -31.02 3.92 -10.64
CA SER A 315 -30.71 2.60 -11.18
C SER A 315 -31.04 1.46 -10.23
N ASP A 316 -30.82 1.64 -8.92
CA ASP A 316 -31.22 0.68 -7.89
C ASP A 316 -31.58 1.40 -6.57
N PRO A 317 -32.89 1.61 -6.32
CA PRO A 317 -33.35 2.23 -5.10
C PRO A 317 -33.02 1.46 -3.81
N ALA A 318 -32.69 0.17 -3.88
CA ALA A 318 -32.34 -0.65 -2.73
C ALA A 318 -30.83 -0.64 -2.41
N PHE A 319 -29.99 -0.05 -3.27
CA PHE A 319 -28.54 -0.01 -3.09
C PHE A 319 -28.13 0.97 -1.98
N ILE A 320 -28.04 0.45 -0.75
CA ILE A 320 -27.79 1.20 0.49
C ILE A 320 -26.57 2.14 0.41
N PRO A 321 -25.39 1.72 -0.10
CA PRO A 321 -24.22 2.60 -0.11
C PRO A 321 -24.49 3.92 -0.82
N ALA A 322 -25.10 3.91 -2.01
CA ALA A 322 -25.37 5.14 -2.75
C ALA A 322 -26.22 6.13 -1.94
N ARG A 323 -27.26 5.66 -1.23
CA ARG A 323 -28.11 6.52 -0.38
C ARG A 323 -27.36 7.13 0.80
N LEU A 324 -26.51 6.34 1.46
CA LEU A 324 -25.66 6.83 2.55
C LEU A 324 -24.81 8.00 2.06
N TRP A 325 -24.11 7.82 0.94
CA TRP A 325 -23.22 8.86 0.41
C TRP A 325 -23.97 10.05 -0.18
N PHE A 326 -25.18 9.85 -0.68
CA PHE A 326 -26.01 10.92 -1.26
C PHE A 326 -26.38 12.00 -0.24
N GLY A 327 -26.59 11.66 1.03
CA GLY A 327 -26.91 12.64 2.08
C GLY A 327 -25.78 13.65 2.35
N ARG A 328 -24.52 13.28 2.10
CA ARG A 328 -23.35 14.12 2.43
C ARG A 328 -23.25 15.42 1.64
N PRO A 329 -23.32 15.44 0.29
CA PRO A 329 -23.29 16.70 -0.44
C PRO A 329 -24.49 17.61 -0.10
N TYR A 330 -25.67 17.04 0.19
CA TYR A 330 -26.81 17.83 0.67
C TYR A 330 -26.52 18.53 2.00
N MET A 331 -25.94 17.81 2.98
CA MET A 331 -25.51 18.43 4.25
C MET A 331 -24.49 19.56 4.02
N GLN A 332 -23.51 19.37 3.13
CA GLN A 332 -22.51 20.41 2.83
C GLN A 332 -23.11 21.64 2.15
N LYS A 333 -24.22 21.49 1.43
CA LYS A 333 -24.99 22.60 0.85
C LYS A 333 -26.02 23.22 1.80
N GLY A 334 -26.14 22.73 3.03
CA GLY A 334 -27.18 23.16 3.97
C GLY A 334 -28.59 22.65 3.64
N LEU A 335 -28.72 21.70 2.71
CA LEU A 335 -29.99 21.07 2.30
C LEU A 335 -30.31 19.91 3.24
N PHE A 336 -30.52 20.23 4.51
CA PHE A 336 -30.58 19.21 5.57
C PHE A 336 -31.79 18.30 5.49
N ARG A 337 -32.93 18.79 4.99
CA ARG A 337 -34.15 17.98 4.85
C ARG A 337 -33.94 16.84 3.86
N GLU A 338 -33.40 17.17 2.69
CA GLU A 338 -33.08 16.21 1.63
C GLU A 338 -32.05 15.18 2.11
N ALA A 339 -31.06 15.62 2.89
CA ALA A 339 -30.09 14.71 3.51
C ALA A 339 -30.76 13.73 4.48
N ILE A 340 -31.60 14.24 5.38
CA ILE A 340 -32.32 13.42 6.37
C ILE A 340 -33.24 12.42 5.67
N ASP A 341 -33.95 12.82 4.61
CA ASP A 341 -34.87 11.94 3.88
C ASP A 341 -34.11 10.77 3.23
N GLN A 342 -32.96 11.03 2.58
CA GLN A 342 -32.12 9.95 2.03
C GLN A 342 -31.60 9.00 3.12
N LEU A 343 -31.19 9.53 4.26
CA LEU A 343 -30.61 8.75 5.34
C LEU A 343 -31.65 7.95 6.13
N LYS A 344 -32.89 8.44 6.26
CA LYS A 344 -34.01 7.66 6.81
C LYS A 344 -34.31 6.41 5.98
N GLU A 345 -34.35 6.55 4.65
CA GLU A 345 -34.53 5.40 3.77
C GLU A 345 -33.32 4.43 3.85
N ALA A 346 -32.10 4.95 3.95
CA ALA A 346 -30.92 4.11 4.15
C ALA A 346 -30.97 3.32 5.48
N VAL A 347 -31.44 3.94 6.57
CA VAL A 347 -31.66 3.27 7.86
C VAL A 347 -32.70 2.15 7.72
N LYS A 348 -33.82 2.42 7.03
CA LYS A 348 -34.86 1.41 6.79
C LYS A 348 -34.36 0.23 5.97
N LEU A 349 -33.70 0.49 4.83
CA LEU A 349 -33.22 -0.55 3.91
C LEU A 349 -32.09 -1.40 4.51
N SER A 350 -31.24 -0.80 5.33
CA SER A 350 -30.11 -1.50 5.96
C SER A 350 -30.43 -2.22 7.26
N ASN A 351 -31.72 -2.26 7.64
CA ASN A 351 -32.17 -2.72 8.95
C ASN A 351 -31.38 -2.05 10.09
N GLU A 352 -31.27 -0.73 10.00
CA GLU A 352 -30.55 0.13 10.91
C GLU A 352 -29.06 -0.21 11.07
N SER A 353 -28.32 -0.41 9.98
CA SER A 353 -26.87 -0.60 10.07
C SER A 353 -26.16 0.53 10.85
N THR A 354 -25.03 0.23 11.51
CA THR A 354 -24.26 1.21 12.30
C THR A 354 -23.95 2.49 11.53
N VAL A 355 -23.48 2.36 10.28
CA VAL A 355 -23.16 3.50 9.41
C VAL A 355 -24.39 4.34 9.13
N SER A 356 -25.52 3.71 8.78
CA SER A 356 -26.76 4.43 8.48
C SER A 356 -27.28 5.25 9.65
N LEU A 357 -27.23 4.69 10.87
CA LEU A 357 -27.62 5.41 12.08
C LEU A 357 -26.68 6.58 12.33
N ALA A 358 -25.36 6.37 12.28
CA ALA A 358 -24.40 7.43 12.53
C ALA A 358 -24.53 8.59 11.52
N MET A 359 -24.71 8.29 10.25
CA MET A 359 -24.94 9.32 9.24
C MET A 359 -26.26 10.07 9.46
N LEU A 360 -27.34 9.38 9.86
CA LEU A 360 -28.59 10.04 10.22
C LEU A 360 -28.43 10.94 11.45
N GLY A 361 -27.75 10.47 12.49
CA GLY A 361 -27.43 11.28 13.68
C GLY A 361 -26.59 12.51 13.32
N GLN A 362 -25.64 12.35 12.39
CA GLN A 362 -24.85 13.46 11.85
C GLN A 362 -25.73 14.49 11.12
N ALA A 363 -26.66 14.04 10.29
CA ALA A 363 -27.57 14.91 9.57
C ALA A 363 -28.51 15.67 10.52
N TYR A 364 -29.05 15.00 11.54
CA TYR A 364 -29.82 15.65 12.61
C TYR A 364 -29.01 16.72 13.34
N ALA A 365 -27.80 16.39 13.78
CA ALA A 365 -26.92 17.35 14.46
C ALA A 365 -26.63 18.57 13.56
N SER A 366 -26.32 18.33 12.29
CA SER A 366 -26.04 19.40 11.32
C SER A 366 -27.27 20.29 11.02
N ALA A 367 -28.48 19.73 11.16
CA ALA A 367 -29.75 20.46 11.03
C ALA A 367 -30.16 21.22 12.31
N GLY A 368 -29.36 21.16 13.39
CA GLY A 368 -29.71 21.72 14.69
C GLY A 368 -30.67 20.85 15.52
N GLN A 369 -30.99 19.63 15.06
CA GLN A 369 -31.83 18.65 15.75
C GLN A 369 -30.99 17.84 16.75
N VAL A 370 -30.51 18.53 17.78
CA VAL A 370 -29.51 18.00 18.73
C VAL A 370 -30.07 16.85 19.59
N ASN A 371 -31.36 16.86 19.93
CA ASN A 371 -31.95 15.81 20.76
C ASN A 371 -32.00 14.47 20.00
N GLU A 372 -32.44 14.51 18.74
CA GLU A 372 -32.48 13.35 17.85
C GLU A 372 -31.08 12.80 17.57
N ALA A 373 -30.09 13.69 17.41
CA ALA A 373 -28.69 13.27 17.29
C ALA A 373 -28.16 12.57 18.55
N LYS A 374 -28.49 13.07 19.75
CA LYS A 374 -28.12 12.45 21.02
C LYS A 374 -28.76 11.08 21.22
N GLU A 375 -30.03 10.91 20.82
CA GLU A 375 -30.69 9.60 20.86
C GLU A 375 -29.97 8.58 19.98
N ILE A 376 -29.59 8.97 18.77
CA ILE A 376 -28.79 8.12 17.88
C ILE A 376 -27.43 7.80 18.50
N LEU A 377 -26.74 8.79 19.08
CA LEU A 377 -25.46 8.59 19.73
C LEU A 377 -25.55 7.56 20.87
N VAL A 378 -26.56 7.67 21.74
CA VAL A 378 -26.81 6.68 22.81
C VAL A 378 -26.98 5.28 22.23
N ARG A 379 -27.75 5.13 21.14
CA ARG A 379 -27.92 3.83 20.48
C ARG A 379 -26.62 3.27 19.93
N LEU A 380 -25.77 4.11 19.34
CA LEU A 380 -24.45 3.70 18.83
C LEU A 380 -23.53 3.23 19.98
N LEU A 381 -23.51 3.96 21.10
CA LEU A 381 -22.73 3.62 22.28
C LEU A 381 -23.21 2.33 22.96
N GLU A 382 -24.53 2.07 22.99
CA GLU A 382 -25.05 0.79 23.48
C GLU A 382 -24.70 -0.37 22.55
N ARG A 383 -24.71 -0.14 21.24
CA ARG A 383 -24.30 -1.16 20.25
C ARG A 383 -22.79 -1.45 20.33
N SER A 384 -21.95 -0.45 20.56
CA SER A 384 -20.51 -0.63 20.66
C SER A 384 -20.08 -1.51 21.83
N LYS A 385 -20.96 -1.74 22.81
CA LYS A 385 -20.75 -2.72 23.90
C LYS A 385 -20.91 -4.17 23.45
N LYS A 386 -21.56 -4.43 22.30
CA LYS A 386 -21.92 -5.77 21.82
C LYS A 386 -21.24 -6.17 20.53
N GLN A 387 -20.92 -5.21 19.68
CA GLN A 387 -20.33 -5.44 18.36
C GLN A 387 -19.39 -4.29 17.98
N TYR A 388 -18.61 -4.50 16.91
CA TYR A 388 -17.76 -3.44 16.39
C TYR A 388 -18.61 -2.27 15.86
N VAL A 389 -18.31 -1.07 16.35
CA VAL A 389 -18.85 0.20 15.88
C VAL A 389 -17.64 1.12 15.69
N PRO A 390 -17.29 1.52 14.45
CA PRO A 390 -16.10 2.33 14.25
C PRO A 390 -16.17 3.65 15.01
N SER A 391 -15.14 3.94 15.80
CA SER A 391 -15.03 5.20 16.54
C SER A 391 -15.08 6.44 15.64
N TYR A 392 -14.70 6.30 14.37
CA TYR A 392 -14.80 7.35 13.36
C TYR A 392 -16.23 7.90 13.20
N TRP A 393 -17.21 7.00 13.17
CA TRP A 393 -18.60 7.40 12.97
C TRP A 393 -19.18 8.12 14.18
N ILE A 394 -18.80 7.70 15.38
CA ILE A 394 -19.17 8.38 16.64
C ILE A 394 -18.55 9.77 16.70
N ALA A 395 -17.28 9.91 16.30
CA ALA A 395 -16.59 11.20 16.23
C ALA A 395 -17.34 12.19 15.34
N LEU A 396 -17.83 11.75 14.19
CA LEU A 396 -18.57 12.62 13.25
C LEU A 396 -19.90 13.13 13.81
N VAL A 397 -20.60 12.34 14.65
CA VAL A 397 -21.83 12.79 15.31
C VAL A 397 -21.52 13.88 16.34
N HIS A 398 -20.51 13.66 17.20
CA HIS A 398 -20.05 14.70 18.14
C HIS A 398 -19.57 15.96 17.42
N MET A 399 -18.84 15.79 16.32
CA MET A 399 -18.32 16.89 15.52
C MET A 399 -19.46 17.77 14.98
N SER A 400 -20.51 17.16 14.44
CA SER A 400 -21.69 17.89 13.96
C SER A 400 -22.54 18.51 15.06
N MET A 401 -22.40 18.09 16.33
CA MET A 401 -23.03 18.74 17.49
C MET A 401 -22.19 19.91 18.05
N GLY A 402 -20.95 20.07 17.59
CA GLY A 402 -20.02 21.08 18.10
C GLY A 402 -19.19 20.63 19.32
N ASP A 403 -19.27 19.35 19.71
CA ASP A 403 -18.56 18.78 20.87
C ASP A 403 -17.09 18.49 20.52
N LYS A 404 -16.26 19.54 20.45
CA LYS A 404 -14.89 19.44 19.92
C LYS A 404 -13.98 18.49 20.70
N ASP A 405 -14.07 18.45 22.03
CA ASP A 405 -13.21 17.57 22.85
C ASP A 405 -13.58 16.09 22.72
N GLU A 406 -14.88 15.77 22.74
CA GLU A 406 -15.36 14.42 22.45
C GLU A 406 -15.00 14.00 21.02
N THR A 407 -15.14 14.90 20.04
CA THR A 407 -14.72 14.64 18.65
C THR A 407 -13.28 14.15 18.61
N PHE A 408 -12.34 14.84 19.25
CA PHE A 408 -10.94 14.42 19.26
C PHE A 408 -10.70 13.14 20.07
N ALA A 409 -11.39 12.93 21.19
CA ALA A 409 -11.29 11.69 21.94
C ALA A 409 -11.68 10.47 21.08
N TRP A 410 -12.75 10.59 20.29
CA TRP A 410 -13.20 9.54 19.38
C TRP A 410 -12.33 9.42 18.13
N LEU A 411 -11.78 10.52 17.59
CA LEU A 411 -10.81 10.44 16.49
C LEU A 411 -9.50 9.77 16.91
N GLU A 412 -9.01 9.99 18.13
CA GLU A 412 -7.85 9.26 18.67
C GLU A 412 -8.14 7.76 18.81
N ARG A 413 -9.34 7.40 19.28
CA ARG A 413 -9.77 5.99 19.29
C ARG A 413 -9.82 5.40 17.89
N ALA A 414 -10.39 6.12 16.92
CA ALA A 414 -10.41 5.70 15.52
C ALA A 414 -8.99 5.52 14.95
N TYR A 415 -8.05 6.41 15.31
CA TYR A 415 -6.64 6.31 14.93
C TYR A 415 -6.03 5.03 15.50
N HIS A 416 -6.24 4.77 16.79
CA HIS A 416 -5.77 3.54 17.40
C HIS A 416 -6.40 2.34 16.72
N GLU A 417 -7.71 2.28 16.55
CA GLU A 417 -8.44 1.19 15.87
C GLU A 417 -8.00 0.96 14.42
N ARG A 418 -7.25 1.87 13.81
CA ARG A 418 -6.93 1.88 12.38
C ARG A 418 -8.19 1.90 11.54
N SER A 419 -9.16 2.75 11.90
CA SER A 419 -10.41 2.87 11.17
C SER A 419 -10.14 3.17 9.69
N SER A 420 -10.70 2.33 8.80
CA SER A 420 -10.54 2.42 7.34
C SER A 420 -11.04 3.77 6.78
N TRP A 421 -11.83 4.54 7.53
CA TRP A 421 -12.33 5.84 7.07
C TRP A 421 -11.38 7.01 7.32
N LEU A 422 -10.43 6.87 8.24
CA LEU A 422 -9.50 7.95 8.55
C LEU A 422 -8.57 8.28 7.38
N VAL A 423 -8.39 7.36 6.43
CA VAL A 423 -7.56 7.58 5.24
C VAL A 423 -8.01 8.76 4.39
N TRP A 424 -9.27 9.19 4.49
CA TRP A 424 -9.77 10.37 3.79
C TRP A 424 -9.86 11.62 4.68
N ALA A 425 -9.42 11.56 5.94
CA ALA A 425 -9.59 12.65 6.90
C ALA A 425 -9.01 13.98 6.40
N ASN A 426 -7.87 13.96 5.70
CA ASN A 426 -7.29 15.18 5.15
C ASN A 426 -8.16 15.84 4.07
N VAL A 427 -8.89 15.08 3.26
CA VAL A 427 -9.66 15.63 2.14
C VAL A 427 -11.14 15.81 2.48
N GLU A 428 -11.59 15.27 3.60
CA GLU A 428 -12.97 15.26 4.07
C GLU A 428 -13.49 16.68 4.41
N PRO A 429 -14.53 17.20 3.72
CA PRO A 429 -15.15 18.49 4.03
C PRO A 429 -15.69 18.62 5.44
N ARG A 430 -16.17 17.50 6.00
CA ARG A 430 -16.67 17.51 7.37
C ARG A 430 -15.60 17.97 8.35
N PHE A 431 -14.33 17.68 8.16
CA PHE A 431 -13.28 18.14 9.07
C PHE A 431 -12.72 19.55 8.76
N ASP A 432 -13.34 20.32 7.85
CA ASP A 432 -12.80 21.63 7.45
C ASP A 432 -12.63 22.59 8.65
N GLN A 433 -13.53 22.53 9.64
CA GLN A 433 -13.43 23.34 10.87
C GLN A 433 -12.31 22.88 11.84
N LEU A 434 -11.72 21.71 11.62
CA LEU A 434 -10.66 21.14 12.46
C LEU A 434 -9.26 21.35 11.86
N ARG A 435 -9.15 21.83 10.61
CA ARG A 435 -7.86 21.95 9.89
C ARG A 435 -6.84 22.83 10.59
N ASP A 436 -7.29 23.88 11.27
CA ASP A 436 -6.41 24.80 12.01
C ASP A 436 -6.08 24.29 13.43
N ASP A 437 -6.67 23.17 13.87
CA ASP A 437 -6.42 22.61 15.20
C ASP A 437 -5.18 21.69 15.19
N ALA A 438 -4.24 21.95 16.11
CA ALA A 438 -3.01 21.19 16.25
C ALA A 438 -3.24 19.69 16.52
N ARG A 439 -4.32 19.32 17.21
CA ARG A 439 -4.67 17.91 17.49
C ARG A 439 -5.03 17.17 16.20
N PHE A 440 -5.76 17.82 15.31
CA PHE A 440 -6.13 17.24 14.01
C PHE A 440 -4.89 17.02 13.14
N ASN A 441 -4.04 18.06 13.04
CA ASN A 441 -2.78 17.97 12.30
C ASN A 441 -1.84 16.90 12.88
N SER A 442 -1.86 16.67 14.20
CA SER A 442 -1.12 15.57 14.84
C SER A 442 -1.62 14.19 14.42
N ILE A 443 -2.94 13.98 14.31
CA ILE A 443 -3.51 12.71 13.80
C ILE A 443 -3.07 12.49 12.35
N LEU A 444 -3.26 13.49 11.49
CA LEU A 444 -2.86 13.46 10.08
C LEU A 444 -1.35 13.16 9.91
N SER A 445 -0.50 13.86 10.66
CA SER A 445 0.95 13.65 10.64
C SER A 445 1.37 12.23 11.06
N ARG A 446 0.77 11.68 12.13
CA ARG A 446 1.03 10.29 12.56
C ARG A 446 0.56 9.26 11.54
N MET A 447 -0.48 9.58 10.78
CA MET A 447 -0.95 8.81 9.64
C MET A 447 -0.15 9.05 8.36
N ARG A 448 0.79 10.00 8.35
CA ARG A 448 1.53 10.45 7.15
C ARG A 448 0.57 10.93 6.03
N LEU A 449 -0.60 11.43 6.42
CA LEU A 449 -1.68 11.87 5.55
C LEU A 449 -1.79 13.40 5.62
N GLY A 450 -2.11 14.06 4.51
CA GLY A 450 -2.46 15.49 4.52
C GLY A 450 -1.35 16.51 4.34
N THR A 451 -0.20 16.02 3.90
CA THR A 451 0.83 16.79 3.21
C THR A 451 1.61 15.77 2.38
N LEU A 452 1.22 15.62 1.11
CA LEU A 452 2.10 15.18 0.02
C LEU A 452 2.26 16.41 -0.89
N GLN A 453 2.85 17.52 -0.47
CA GLN A 453 4.10 17.63 0.26
C GLN A 453 3.91 18.50 1.49
N PRO A 454 4.66 18.36 2.58
CA PRO A 454 4.94 19.50 3.41
C PRO A 454 5.64 20.42 2.44
N VAL A 455 4.92 21.47 2.06
CA VAL A 455 5.48 22.51 1.23
C VAL A 455 6.79 22.85 1.89
N ALA A 456 7.86 22.56 1.18
CA ALA A 456 9.17 22.60 1.74
C ALA A 456 9.31 23.95 2.44
N GLN A 457 9.47 23.92 3.77
CA GLN A 457 9.48 25.17 4.53
C GLN A 457 10.64 25.99 4.02
N ASP A 458 10.41 27.27 3.79
CA ASP A 458 11.48 28.16 3.38
C ASP A 458 12.62 28.03 4.39
N ASP A 459 13.79 27.62 3.93
CA ASP A 459 14.97 27.43 4.76
C ASP A 459 16.09 28.34 4.23
N PRO A 460 16.20 29.56 4.78
CA PRO A 460 17.21 30.52 4.39
C PRO A 460 18.64 29.98 4.48
N LYS A 461 18.91 29.05 5.41
CA LYS A 461 20.24 28.44 5.56
C LYS A 461 20.57 27.55 4.36
N THR A 462 19.61 26.75 3.93
CA THR A 462 19.77 25.86 2.77
C THR A 462 19.86 26.64 1.47
N ARG A 463 19.05 27.70 1.34
CA ARG A 463 19.18 28.63 0.21
C ARG A 463 20.59 29.20 0.16
N SER A 464 21.05 29.83 1.25
CA SER A 464 22.39 30.42 1.32
C SER A 464 23.50 29.41 0.99
N LEU A 465 23.38 28.18 1.50
CA LEU A 465 24.30 27.08 1.20
C LEU A 465 24.34 26.79 -0.32
N LEU A 466 23.18 26.54 -0.94
CA LEU A 466 23.10 26.23 -2.38
C LEU A 466 23.53 27.41 -3.26
N SER A 467 23.17 28.64 -2.90
CA SER A 467 23.60 29.84 -3.64
C SER A 467 25.13 29.95 -3.67
N SER A 468 25.82 29.59 -2.57
CA SER A 468 27.28 29.61 -2.48
C SER A 468 28.01 28.47 -3.22
N MET A 469 27.33 27.35 -3.48
CA MET A 469 27.93 26.19 -4.14
C MET A 469 28.01 26.38 -5.66
N SER A 470 29.11 25.97 -6.28
CA SER A 470 29.25 25.97 -7.74
C SER A 470 29.84 24.65 -8.24
N ASN A 471 30.89 24.16 -7.59
CA ASN A 471 31.48 22.84 -7.84
C ASN A 471 31.51 22.06 -6.53
N VAL A 472 31.20 20.76 -6.57
CA VAL A 472 31.23 19.86 -5.42
C VAL A 472 32.01 18.60 -5.79
N ALA A 473 33.17 18.42 -5.16
CA ALA A 473 33.92 17.17 -5.18
C ALA A 473 33.42 16.25 -4.06
N LEU A 474 32.69 15.19 -4.42
CA LEU A 474 32.07 14.28 -3.45
C LEU A 474 33.11 13.54 -2.60
N SER A 475 34.29 13.29 -3.17
CA SER A 475 35.46 12.74 -2.48
C SER A 475 35.82 13.47 -1.18
N HIS A 476 35.67 14.80 -1.12
CA HIS A 476 35.94 15.58 0.10
C HIS A 476 34.99 15.26 1.26
N TYR A 477 33.76 14.84 0.96
CA TYR A 477 32.71 14.59 1.95
C TYR A 477 32.50 13.12 2.29
N LYS A 478 33.30 12.24 1.69
CA LYS A 478 33.21 10.80 1.87
C LYS A 478 33.65 10.37 3.27
N VAL A 479 32.79 9.58 3.91
CA VAL A 479 33.12 8.80 5.10
C VAL A 479 33.58 7.41 4.68
N ILE A 480 32.74 6.71 3.92
CA ILE A 480 32.99 5.36 3.40
C ILE A 480 32.08 5.05 2.22
N GLY A 481 32.61 4.42 1.17
CA GLY A 481 31.84 4.12 -0.05
C GLY A 481 31.06 5.34 -0.54
N ASN A 482 29.73 5.24 -0.56
CA ASN A 482 28.79 6.32 -0.92
C ASN A 482 28.12 6.99 0.30
N TYR A 483 28.62 6.72 1.50
CA TYR A 483 28.21 7.41 2.73
C TYR A 483 28.97 8.74 2.88
N THR A 484 28.25 9.85 2.80
CA THR A 484 28.80 11.21 2.86
C THR A 484 28.24 12.01 4.03
N ARG A 485 29.03 12.94 4.57
CA ARG A 485 28.57 13.96 5.53
C ARG A 485 29.13 15.33 5.19
N HIS A 486 28.28 16.34 5.25
CA HIS A 486 28.61 17.75 5.10
C HIS A 486 29.23 18.28 6.39
N ASP A 487 28.59 18.04 7.54
CA ASP A 487 29.11 18.47 8.84
C ASP A 487 30.45 17.80 9.14
N GLU A 488 31.48 18.59 9.40
CA GLU A 488 32.84 18.09 9.61
C GLU A 488 32.95 17.27 10.90
N THR A 489 32.28 17.70 11.97
CA THR A 489 32.30 17.02 13.27
C THR A 489 31.67 15.63 13.16
N ALA A 490 30.50 15.52 12.54
CA ALA A 490 29.83 14.25 12.27
C ALA A 490 30.66 13.35 11.36
N ARG A 491 31.32 13.93 10.34
CA ARG A 491 32.16 13.20 9.40
C ARG A 491 33.40 12.61 10.09
N ASN A 492 34.04 13.36 10.98
CA ASN A 492 35.18 12.91 11.77
C ASN A 492 34.77 11.82 12.78
N LEU A 493 33.64 12.00 13.48
CA LEU A 493 33.07 11.00 14.37
C LEU A 493 32.82 9.66 13.67
N LEU A 494 32.20 9.69 12.48
CA LEU A 494 31.90 8.48 11.72
C LEU A 494 33.15 7.82 11.13
N LYS A 495 34.19 8.60 10.79
CA LYS A 495 35.49 8.06 10.38
C LYS A 495 36.18 7.35 11.54
N ASP A 496 36.16 7.90 12.75
CA ASP A 496 36.67 7.24 13.96
C ASP A 496 35.91 5.94 14.26
N LEU A 497 34.56 6.01 14.28
CA LEU A 497 33.70 4.84 14.50
C LEU A 497 34.00 3.73 13.49
N LYS A 498 34.10 4.07 12.19
CA LYS A 498 34.49 3.13 11.14
C LYS A 498 35.83 2.47 11.48
N GLN A 499 36.86 3.24 11.80
CA GLN A 499 38.19 2.70 12.05
C GLN A 499 38.22 1.76 13.25
N LYS A 500 37.46 2.07 14.31
CA LYS A 500 37.32 1.19 15.47
C LYS A 500 36.61 -0.12 15.14
N ILE A 501 35.50 -0.06 14.39
CA ILE A 501 34.80 -1.27 13.92
C ILE A 501 35.73 -2.15 13.07
N ILE A 502 36.48 -1.56 12.13
CA ILE A 502 37.44 -2.28 11.27
C ILE A 502 38.55 -2.90 12.12
N SER A 503 39.15 -2.12 13.03
CA SER A 503 40.19 -2.63 13.94
C SER A 503 39.69 -3.78 14.83
N GLY A 504 38.41 -3.75 15.23
CA GLY A 504 37.79 -4.83 15.99
C GLY A 504 37.63 -6.11 15.16
N LEU A 505 37.27 -5.99 13.88
CA LEU A 505 37.16 -7.11 12.95
C LEU A 505 38.53 -7.72 12.58
N GLU A 506 39.58 -6.90 12.49
CA GLU A 506 40.93 -7.33 12.11
C GLU A 506 41.77 -7.87 13.29
N SER A 507 41.34 -7.63 14.53
CA SER A 507 42.06 -8.07 15.73
C SER A 507 42.24 -9.60 15.77
N SER A 508 43.50 -10.05 15.88
CA SER A 508 43.85 -11.47 16.06
C SER A 508 43.67 -11.96 17.50
N THR A 509 43.45 -11.03 18.44
CA THR A 509 43.11 -11.33 19.84
C THR A 509 41.60 -11.23 20.05
N PRO A 510 40.95 -12.14 20.79
CA PRO A 510 39.53 -12.04 21.13
C PRO A 510 39.34 -10.81 22.03
N LYS A 511 38.95 -9.68 21.45
CA LYS A 511 38.65 -8.44 22.17
C LYS A 511 37.17 -8.13 22.01
N HIS A 512 36.57 -7.72 23.11
CA HIS A 512 35.18 -7.25 23.14
C HIS A 512 35.09 -5.96 22.32
N GLU A 513 34.52 -6.02 21.14
CA GLU A 513 34.29 -4.85 20.29
C GLU A 513 32.81 -4.80 19.92
N ASN A 514 31.94 -4.79 20.94
CA ASN A 514 30.52 -4.52 20.76
C ASN A 514 30.30 -3.01 20.77
N TYR A 515 29.39 -2.52 19.95
CA TYR A 515 29.10 -1.10 19.82
C TYR A 515 27.63 -0.83 20.13
N LEU A 516 27.38 0.26 20.85
CA LEU A 516 26.04 0.80 21.03
C LEU A 516 25.92 2.09 20.24
N ILE A 517 25.00 2.10 19.28
CA ILE A 517 24.76 3.26 18.43
C ILE A 517 23.35 3.78 18.68
N TRP A 518 23.26 5.04 19.08
CA TRP A 518 22.00 5.76 18.97
C TRP A 518 22.05 6.65 17.74
N ALA A 519 20.98 6.63 16.96
CA ALA A 519 20.81 7.56 15.86
C ALA A 519 19.32 7.81 15.65
N PRO A 520 18.89 9.06 15.41
CA PRO A 520 17.50 9.32 15.06
C PRO A 520 17.12 8.59 13.76
N PRO A 521 15.82 8.28 13.58
CA PRO A 521 15.34 7.64 12.37
C PRO A 521 15.77 8.39 11.12
N GLY A 522 16.17 7.66 10.07
CA GLY A 522 16.50 8.26 8.78
C GLY A 522 17.95 8.73 8.58
N THR A 523 18.79 8.66 9.61
CA THR A 523 20.23 8.98 9.55
C THR A 523 21.05 8.09 8.62
N GLY A 524 20.50 6.94 8.21
CA GLY A 524 21.18 5.95 7.37
C GLY A 524 22.13 5.02 8.14
N LYS A 525 21.92 4.84 9.45
CA LYS A 525 22.74 3.98 10.32
C LYS A 525 22.98 2.56 9.76
N THR A 526 21.94 1.90 9.26
CA THR A 526 22.03 0.59 8.60
C THR A 526 22.93 0.64 7.37
N PHE A 527 22.74 1.66 6.53
CA PHE A 527 23.54 1.82 5.33
C PHE A 527 25.01 2.14 5.64
N PHE A 528 25.29 2.90 6.71
CA PHE A 528 26.66 3.14 7.18
C PHE A 528 27.38 1.83 7.48
N VAL A 529 26.76 0.95 8.27
CA VAL A 529 27.35 -0.33 8.67
C VAL A 529 27.51 -1.25 7.46
N LYS A 530 26.51 -1.31 6.57
CA LYS A 530 26.62 -2.05 5.31
C LYS A 530 27.83 -1.59 4.47
N GLN A 531 28.05 -0.28 4.35
CA GLN A 531 29.20 0.26 3.61
C GLN A 531 30.54 -0.06 4.28
N ILE A 532 30.59 -0.25 5.60
CA ILE A 532 31.77 -0.79 6.28
C ILE A 532 32.06 -2.19 5.79
N SER A 533 31.06 -3.09 5.83
CA SER A 533 31.22 -4.44 5.31
C SER A 533 31.64 -4.46 3.84
N ASP A 534 30.96 -3.69 2.99
CA ASP A 534 31.25 -3.64 1.55
C ASP A 534 32.69 -3.19 1.28
N SER A 535 33.26 -2.32 2.14
CA SER A 535 34.65 -1.86 2.00
C SER A 535 35.70 -2.88 2.40
N LEU A 536 35.31 -3.95 3.10
CA LEU A 536 36.19 -5.02 3.55
C LEU A 536 36.13 -6.25 2.62
N GLU A 537 35.31 -6.21 1.56
CA GLU A 537 35.15 -7.30 0.57
C GLU A 537 34.73 -8.65 1.21
N GLU A 538 35.07 -9.80 0.60
CA GLU A 538 34.78 -11.16 1.11
C GLU A 538 35.54 -11.54 2.41
N LYS A 539 36.28 -10.59 3.02
CA LYS A 539 37.05 -10.84 4.25
C LYS A 539 36.21 -10.84 5.52
N VAL A 540 34.99 -10.29 5.45
CA VAL A 540 34.07 -10.18 6.60
C VAL A 540 32.67 -10.63 6.20
N GLN A 541 32.05 -11.49 7.01
CA GLN A 541 30.66 -11.90 6.82
C GLN A 541 29.73 -10.88 7.49
N TYR A 542 28.73 -10.36 6.76
CA TYR A 542 27.76 -9.40 7.29
C TYR A 542 26.40 -10.04 7.53
N SER A 543 25.82 -9.77 8.70
CA SER A 543 24.48 -10.19 9.06
C SER A 543 23.71 -9.04 9.70
N GLU A 544 22.42 -8.96 9.39
CA GLU A 544 21.54 -7.90 9.86
C GLU A 544 20.20 -8.47 10.34
N ILE A 545 19.67 -7.88 11.42
CA ILE A 545 18.32 -8.19 11.92
C ILE A 545 17.66 -6.94 12.51
N ASN A 546 16.37 -6.76 12.23
CA ASN A 546 15.53 -5.76 12.86
C ASN A 546 14.76 -6.39 14.03
N LEU A 547 15.07 -5.97 15.25
CA LEU A 547 14.51 -6.56 16.47
C LEU A 547 13.06 -6.14 16.74
N ALA A 548 12.58 -5.06 16.11
CA ALA A 548 11.16 -4.68 16.19
C ALA A 548 10.27 -5.67 15.42
N GLU A 549 10.76 -6.25 14.34
CA GLU A 549 9.99 -7.03 13.36
C GLU A 549 10.20 -8.55 13.45
N THR A 550 11.04 -9.04 14.37
CA THR A 550 11.41 -10.46 14.47
C THR A 550 10.71 -11.18 15.63
N ASP A 551 10.44 -12.47 15.53
CA ASP A 551 10.02 -13.28 16.69
C ASP A 551 11.20 -14.04 17.33
N GLU A 552 10.97 -14.64 18.49
CA GLU A 552 12.01 -15.34 19.24
C GLU A 552 12.62 -16.51 18.45
N SER A 553 11.82 -17.22 17.66
CA SER A 553 12.30 -18.35 16.86
C SER A 553 13.23 -17.91 15.74
N ILE A 554 12.88 -16.82 15.05
CA ILE A 554 13.68 -16.22 13.98
C ILE A 554 14.98 -15.65 14.58
N PHE A 555 14.89 -14.97 15.73
CA PHE A 555 16.06 -14.42 16.40
C PHE A 555 17.05 -15.50 16.85
N ARG A 556 16.56 -16.57 17.48
CA ARG A 556 17.38 -17.73 17.85
C ARG A 556 18.03 -18.39 16.63
N ARG A 557 17.30 -18.48 15.52
CA ARG A 557 17.84 -18.99 14.25
C ARG A 557 18.91 -18.05 13.68
N PHE A 558 18.69 -16.74 13.72
CA PHE A 558 19.66 -15.74 13.28
C PHE A 558 20.98 -15.89 14.05
N LEU A 559 20.89 -15.97 15.38
CA LEU A 559 22.06 -16.13 16.25
C LEU A 559 22.76 -17.47 16.04
N SER A 560 22.02 -18.58 15.95
CA SER A 560 22.62 -19.90 15.67
C SER A 560 23.22 -20.04 14.27
N ASN A 561 22.82 -19.21 13.31
CA ASN A 561 23.53 -19.12 12.03
C ASN A 561 24.87 -18.38 12.19
N GLN A 562 24.97 -17.40 13.10
CA GLN A 562 26.25 -16.75 13.40
C GLN A 562 27.25 -17.73 14.02
N ASP A 563 26.78 -18.75 14.74
CA ASP A 563 27.63 -19.82 15.27
C ASP A 563 28.35 -20.64 14.19
N LYS A 564 27.81 -20.65 12.96
CA LYS A 564 28.31 -21.46 11.85
C LYS A 564 29.19 -20.67 10.89
N MET A 565 29.44 -19.40 11.18
CA MET A 565 30.21 -18.52 10.31
C MET A 565 31.71 -18.67 10.59
N ASP A 566 32.46 -19.06 9.56
CA ASP A 566 33.93 -19.11 9.61
C ASP A 566 34.52 -17.73 9.27
N GLY A 567 35.35 -17.18 10.18
CA GLY A 567 36.07 -15.93 9.98
C GLY A 567 35.45 -14.70 10.67
N PRO A 568 35.94 -13.48 10.38
CA PRO A 568 35.42 -12.25 10.95
C PRO A 568 33.97 -11.99 10.54
N CYS A 569 33.12 -11.60 11.49
CA CYS A 569 31.71 -11.36 11.26
C CYS A 569 31.25 -10.04 11.88
N LEU A 570 30.49 -9.27 11.11
CA LEU A 570 29.88 -8.00 11.50
C LEU A 570 28.35 -8.19 11.60
N CYS A 571 27.85 -8.16 12.83
CA CYS A 571 26.44 -8.36 13.16
C CYS A 571 25.76 -7.02 13.48
N PHE A 572 24.86 -6.55 12.61
CA PHE A 572 24.07 -5.35 12.85
C PHE A 572 22.69 -5.70 13.41
N MET A 573 22.35 -5.17 14.58
CA MET A 573 21.05 -5.36 15.22
C MET A 573 20.34 -4.02 15.33
N ASP A 574 19.34 -3.80 14.48
CA ASP A 574 18.54 -2.58 14.50
C ASP A 574 17.39 -2.67 15.51
N GLU A 575 16.93 -1.52 15.99
CA GLU A 575 15.80 -1.37 16.91
C GLU A 575 15.97 -2.17 18.22
N ALA A 576 17.19 -2.22 18.77
CA ALA A 576 17.54 -2.92 20.02
C ALA A 576 16.76 -2.43 21.26
N ASP A 577 16.05 -1.31 21.12
CA ASP A 577 15.24 -0.65 22.12
C ASP A 577 13.74 -0.57 21.77
N SER A 578 13.25 -1.25 20.73
CA SER A 578 11.83 -1.17 20.31
C SER A 578 10.83 -1.92 21.20
N ARG A 579 11.20 -3.08 21.77
CA ARG A 579 10.28 -3.97 22.52
C ARG A 579 10.33 -3.80 24.04
N LYS A 580 9.46 -2.91 24.56
CA LYS A 580 9.33 -2.67 26.01
C LYS A 580 8.53 -3.82 26.65
N GLY A 581 9.21 -4.70 27.40
CA GLY A 581 8.58 -5.74 28.22
C GLY A 581 8.98 -7.19 27.90
N GLU A 582 9.68 -7.40 26.78
CA GLU A 582 10.12 -8.73 26.36
C GLU A 582 11.58 -8.98 26.78
N ALA A 583 11.77 -9.78 27.84
CA ALA A 583 13.11 -10.11 28.36
C ALA A 583 13.91 -11.04 27.43
N TRP A 584 13.21 -11.87 26.64
CA TRP A 584 13.80 -12.95 25.86
C TRP A 584 14.86 -12.45 24.86
N LEU A 585 14.72 -11.23 24.32
CA LEU A 585 15.69 -10.63 23.40
C LEU A 585 17.06 -10.52 24.05
N TYR A 586 17.12 -9.91 25.23
CA TYR A 586 18.37 -9.70 25.94
C TYR A 586 18.89 -11.01 26.52
N GLU A 587 18.01 -11.86 27.06
CA GLU A 587 18.38 -13.19 27.56
C GLU A 587 19.02 -14.07 26.48
N THR A 588 18.51 -14.01 25.26
CA THR A 588 19.02 -14.80 24.14
C THR A 588 20.31 -14.20 23.57
N LEU A 589 20.44 -12.87 23.57
CA LEU A 589 21.57 -12.17 22.98
C LEU A 589 22.82 -12.13 23.88
N ILE A 590 22.65 -11.92 25.18
CA ILE A 590 23.77 -11.75 26.13
C ILE A 590 24.85 -12.83 26.02
N PRO A 591 24.54 -14.14 25.88
CA PRO A 591 25.55 -15.18 25.70
C PRO A 591 26.46 -14.95 24.49
N TYR A 592 25.94 -14.37 23.40
CA TYR A 592 26.70 -14.09 22.18
C TYR A 592 27.57 -12.85 22.31
N LEU A 593 27.21 -11.91 23.19
CA LEU A 593 28.02 -10.72 23.48
C LEU A 593 29.16 -11.00 24.45
N ASP A 594 29.16 -12.17 25.12
CA ASP A 594 30.15 -12.56 26.12
C ASP A 594 31.26 -13.43 25.51
N VAL A 595 32.44 -12.85 25.33
CA VAL A 595 33.63 -13.51 24.75
C VAL A 595 34.05 -14.77 25.51
N ARG A 596 33.72 -14.92 26.80
CA ARG A 596 34.05 -16.14 27.58
C ARG A 596 33.27 -17.36 27.11
N VAL A 597 32.11 -17.16 26.51
CA VAL A 597 31.28 -18.23 25.96
C VAL A 597 31.84 -18.68 24.60
N HIS A 598 32.50 -17.77 23.87
CA HIS A 598 32.95 -17.99 22.49
C HIS A 598 34.33 -17.34 22.20
N PRO A 599 35.43 -17.84 22.80
CA PRO A 599 36.74 -17.18 22.76
C PRO A 599 37.42 -17.21 21.39
N ASP A 600 37.07 -18.16 20.51
CA ASP A 600 37.67 -18.30 19.18
C ASP A 600 36.96 -17.47 18.10
N ARG A 601 35.90 -16.72 18.46
CA ARG A 601 35.07 -15.99 17.50
C ARG A 601 35.53 -14.55 17.30
N ARG A 602 35.61 -14.15 16.03
CA ARG A 602 35.87 -12.76 15.61
C ARG A 602 34.55 -12.10 15.22
N GLN A 603 33.74 -11.75 16.21
CA GLN A 603 32.41 -11.16 16.00
C GLN A 603 32.35 -9.74 16.57
N VAL A 604 31.88 -8.80 15.76
CA VAL A 604 31.56 -7.43 16.16
C VAL A 604 30.05 -7.26 16.11
N PHE A 605 29.44 -7.01 17.26
CA PHE A 605 28.02 -6.69 17.34
C PHE A 605 27.81 -5.18 17.41
N ILE A 606 26.93 -4.67 16.56
CA ILE A 606 26.47 -3.28 16.60
C ILE A 606 25.00 -3.30 17.00
N LEU A 607 24.72 -2.85 18.22
CA LEU A 607 23.37 -2.66 18.74
C LEU A 607 22.94 -1.23 18.45
N ALA A 608 22.02 -1.06 17.50
CA ALA A 608 21.51 0.24 17.11
C ALA A 608 20.08 0.45 17.64
N GLY A 609 19.78 1.68 18.03
CA GLY A 609 18.46 2.09 18.48
C GLY A 609 18.16 3.55 18.15
N SER A 610 16.90 3.90 18.28
CA SER A 610 16.41 5.25 17.97
C SER A 610 15.44 5.82 19.00
N SER A 611 15.18 5.09 20.11
CA SER A 611 14.28 5.57 21.16
C SER A 611 14.87 6.74 21.94
N GLY A 612 14.00 7.62 22.40
CA GLY A 612 14.41 8.84 23.10
C GLY A 612 15.09 9.85 22.17
N THR A 613 15.81 10.78 22.78
CA THR A 613 16.43 11.93 22.11
C THR A 613 17.96 11.91 22.12
N SER A 614 18.56 10.90 22.75
CA SER A 614 20.02 10.74 22.85
C SER A 614 20.37 9.31 23.24
N ILE A 615 21.65 8.94 23.09
CA ILE A 615 22.16 7.65 23.56
C ILE A 615 21.96 7.46 25.07
N LYS A 616 22.01 8.55 25.85
CA LYS A 616 21.78 8.52 27.30
C LYS A 616 20.36 8.07 27.65
N GLU A 617 19.38 8.53 26.89
CA GLU A 617 17.98 8.16 27.09
C GLU A 617 17.70 6.74 26.63
N MET A 618 18.22 6.35 25.47
CA MET A 618 18.19 4.95 25.01
C MET A 618 18.79 4.00 26.05
N LYS A 619 19.97 4.33 26.61
CA LYS A 619 20.57 3.54 27.69
C LYS A 619 19.69 3.46 28.93
N ARG A 620 19.04 4.56 29.33
CA ARG A 620 18.08 4.54 30.45
C ARG A 620 16.91 3.59 30.15
N ASN A 621 16.38 3.64 28.93
CA ASN A 621 15.29 2.77 28.47
C ASN A 621 15.69 1.30 28.39
N ILE A 622 16.95 1.01 28.08
CA ILE A 622 17.50 -0.36 28.11
C ILE A 622 17.69 -0.77 29.57
N MET A 623 18.32 0.05 30.41
CA MET A 623 18.57 -0.23 31.84
C MET A 623 17.30 -0.56 32.61
N SER A 624 16.17 0.07 32.28
CA SER A 624 14.89 -0.19 32.96
C SER A 624 14.27 -1.55 32.63
N ARG A 625 14.85 -2.33 31.70
CA ARG A 625 14.31 -3.62 31.25
C ARG A 625 14.96 -4.79 31.98
N PRO A 626 14.26 -5.93 32.11
CA PRO A 626 14.89 -7.18 32.51
C PRO A 626 16.13 -7.46 31.66
N LYS A 627 17.26 -7.81 32.29
CA LYS A 627 18.58 -8.03 31.65
C LYS A 627 19.20 -6.83 30.92
N GLY A 628 18.58 -5.66 30.97
CA GLY A 628 19.12 -4.42 30.40
C GLY A 628 20.50 -4.02 30.96
N PRO A 629 20.70 -4.04 32.30
CA PRO A 629 22.02 -3.78 32.89
C PRO A 629 23.08 -4.78 32.42
N ASP A 630 22.72 -6.07 32.33
CA ASP A 630 23.61 -7.13 31.84
C ASP A 630 24.01 -6.88 30.39
N LEU A 631 23.05 -6.55 29.51
CA LEU A 631 23.31 -6.21 28.11
C LEU A 631 24.30 -5.05 27.98
N LEU A 632 24.03 -3.93 28.68
CA LEU A 632 24.85 -2.72 28.59
C LEU A 632 26.27 -2.94 29.14
N SER A 633 26.44 -3.80 30.13
CA SER A 633 27.77 -4.16 30.64
C SER A 633 28.62 -4.96 29.63
N ARG A 634 28.04 -5.44 28.53
CA ARG A 634 28.77 -6.08 27.42
C ARG A 634 29.16 -5.12 26.31
N ILE A 635 28.85 -3.83 26.46
CA ILE A 635 29.36 -2.75 25.62
C ILE A 635 30.60 -2.15 26.31
N PRO A 636 31.79 -2.25 25.70
CA PRO A 636 33.01 -1.64 26.23
C PRO A 636 32.89 -0.14 26.44
N GLN A 637 33.58 0.37 27.46
CA GLN A 637 33.67 1.80 27.70
C GLN A 637 34.35 2.49 26.49
N GLY A 638 33.67 3.47 25.91
CA GLY A 638 34.15 4.19 24.71
C GLY A 638 33.59 3.65 23.39
N ASN A 639 32.80 2.57 23.40
CA ASN A 639 32.13 2.02 22.22
C ASN A 639 30.67 2.47 22.08
N GLU A 640 30.36 3.66 22.59
CA GLU A 640 29.03 4.26 22.57
C GLU A 640 29.04 5.48 21.66
N TYR A 641 28.19 5.48 20.62
CA TYR A 641 28.19 6.51 19.59
C TYR A 641 26.80 7.10 19.37
N GLU A 642 26.75 8.42 19.30
CA GLU A 642 25.57 9.18 18.93
C GLU A 642 25.77 9.73 17.52
N ILE A 643 25.09 9.16 16.54
CA ILE A 643 25.14 9.65 15.16
C ILE A 643 24.13 10.80 15.05
N PRO A 644 24.57 12.03 14.74
CA PRO A 644 23.66 13.16 14.65
C PRO A 644 22.69 13.01 13.47
N ALA A 645 21.54 13.68 13.58
CA ALA A 645 20.60 13.82 12.49
C ALA A 645 21.26 14.42 11.25
N MET A 646 20.74 14.10 10.06
CA MET A 646 21.24 14.70 8.82
C MET A 646 20.95 16.19 8.82
N THR A 647 22.00 16.99 8.69
CA THR A 647 21.89 18.42 8.39
C THR A 647 21.36 18.61 6.97
N THR A 648 20.94 19.83 6.63
CA THR A 648 20.48 20.07 5.26
C THR A 648 21.60 19.92 4.24
N GLY A 649 22.84 20.28 4.60
CA GLY A 649 24.01 19.99 3.78
C GLY A 649 24.23 18.49 3.55
N ASP A 650 23.97 17.66 4.57
CA ASP A 650 24.03 16.19 4.41
C ASP A 650 23.00 15.71 3.40
N LYS A 651 21.77 16.22 3.46
CA LYS A 651 20.72 15.85 2.48
C LYS A 651 21.12 16.23 1.07
N VAL A 652 21.67 17.43 0.86
CA VAL A 652 22.18 17.88 -0.46
C VAL A 652 23.25 16.92 -0.97
N LEU A 653 24.25 16.59 -0.14
CA LEU A 653 25.33 15.69 -0.55
C LEU A 653 24.84 14.26 -0.82
N VAL A 654 23.92 13.74 0.00
CA VAL A 654 23.32 12.42 -0.23
C VAL A 654 22.57 12.40 -1.56
N THR A 655 21.78 13.44 -1.86
CA THR A 655 21.09 13.56 -3.16
C THR A 655 22.08 13.58 -4.31
N LEU A 656 23.11 14.43 -4.23
CA LEU A 656 24.15 14.55 -5.26
C LEU A 656 24.88 13.23 -5.51
N ALA A 657 25.33 12.56 -4.44
CA ALA A 657 25.99 11.26 -4.54
C ALA A 657 25.07 10.19 -5.14
N SER A 658 23.79 10.21 -4.77
CA SER A 658 22.80 9.26 -5.25
C SER A 658 22.45 9.48 -6.72
N LEU A 659 22.33 10.73 -7.17
CA LEU A 659 22.12 11.07 -8.58
C LEU A 659 23.32 10.63 -9.43
N LYS A 660 24.55 10.89 -8.96
CA LYS A 660 25.76 10.48 -9.66
C LYS A 660 25.87 8.95 -9.79
N GLN A 661 25.59 8.23 -8.71
CA GLN A 661 25.61 6.77 -8.71
C GLN A 661 24.50 6.20 -9.59
N ALA A 662 23.26 6.66 -9.44
CA ALA A 662 22.15 6.22 -10.26
C ALA A 662 22.41 6.47 -11.75
N GLY A 663 23.04 7.60 -12.09
CA GLY A 663 23.54 7.89 -13.44
C GLY A 663 24.42 6.75 -13.97
N ARG A 664 25.48 6.42 -13.24
CA ARG A 664 26.40 5.33 -13.61
C ARG A 664 25.67 4.00 -13.78
N ASP A 665 24.76 3.67 -12.86
CA ASP A 665 24.03 2.40 -12.87
C ASP A 665 23.14 2.23 -14.11
N VAL A 666 22.57 3.32 -14.64
CA VAL A 666 21.72 3.30 -15.85
C VAL A 666 22.43 3.80 -17.11
N GLY A 667 23.76 3.94 -17.07
CA GLY A 667 24.58 4.36 -18.22
C GLY A 667 24.39 5.84 -18.63
N LYS A 668 23.96 6.70 -17.71
CA LYS A 668 23.85 8.16 -17.90
C LYS A 668 24.96 8.91 -17.16
N ASN A 669 25.54 9.93 -17.78
CA ASN A 669 26.59 10.73 -17.14
C ASN A 669 25.98 11.97 -16.49
N VAL A 670 25.76 11.96 -15.17
CA VAL A 670 25.24 13.14 -14.44
C VAL A 670 26.41 14.06 -14.07
N VAL A 671 26.50 15.21 -14.74
CA VAL A 671 27.58 16.20 -14.59
C VAL A 671 27.13 17.41 -13.79
N GLU A 672 25.90 17.87 -13.99
CA GLU A 672 25.36 19.05 -13.30
C GLU A 672 23.97 18.77 -12.72
N VAL A 673 23.68 19.36 -11.57
CA VAL A 673 22.37 19.24 -10.90
C VAL A 673 21.83 20.62 -10.58
N GLU A 674 20.59 20.87 -10.96
CA GLU A 674 19.93 22.15 -10.70
C GLU A 674 19.79 22.40 -9.19
N LYS A 675 20.14 23.61 -8.75
CA LYS A 675 20.07 24.02 -7.34
C LYS A 675 18.65 23.96 -6.81
N LEU A 676 17.64 24.28 -7.62
CA LEU A 676 16.25 24.15 -7.21
C LEU A 676 15.85 22.69 -6.92
N ALA A 677 16.32 21.73 -7.72
CA ALA A 677 16.08 20.31 -7.47
C ALA A 677 16.68 19.85 -6.14
N LEU A 678 17.89 20.33 -5.83
CA LEU A 678 18.57 20.07 -4.56
C LEU A 678 17.88 20.76 -3.38
N TYR A 679 17.41 22.00 -3.58
CA TYR A 679 16.64 22.74 -2.59
C TYR A 679 15.39 21.93 -2.24
N TYR A 680 14.60 21.54 -3.24
CA TYR A 680 13.44 20.68 -3.06
C TYR A 680 13.78 19.41 -2.30
N ALA A 681 14.82 18.67 -2.70
CA ALA A 681 15.21 17.43 -2.02
C ALA A 681 15.59 17.65 -0.54
N ALA A 682 16.21 18.79 -0.23
CA ALA A 682 16.68 19.13 1.10
C ALA A 682 15.56 19.55 2.07
N VAL A 683 14.62 20.37 1.58
CA VAL A 683 13.58 21.00 2.42
C VAL A 683 12.25 20.22 2.44
N THR A 684 12.07 19.25 1.55
CA THR A 684 10.87 18.38 1.49
C THR A 684 10.93 17.28 2.57
N PRO A 685 10.00 17.24 3.54
CA PRO A 685 10.09 16.28 4.65
C PRO A 685 9.80 14.81 4.29
N GLU A 686 9.20 14.49 3.15
CA GLU A 686 9.17 13.09 2.65
C GLU A 686 10.53 12.62 2.17
N LEU A 687 11.47 13.54 1.98
CA LEU A 687 12.86 13.27 1.66
C LEU A 687 13.73 13.48 2.90
N ALA A 688 13.19 13.16 4.08
CA ALA A 688 13.90 13.30 5.35
C ALA A 688 14.99 12.25 5.57
N THR A 689 14.85 11.06 4.96
CA THR A 689 15.79 9.95 5.18
C THR A 689 16.73 9.72 3.99
N ALA A 690 17.92 9.20 4.26
CA ALA A 690 18.89 8.88 3.19
C ALA A 690 18.36 7.87 2.16
N ARG A 691 17.47 6.95 2.59
CA ARG A 691 16.81 5.98 1.71
C ARG A 691 15.86 6.66 0.74
N GLN A 692 14.99 7.53 1.25
CA GLN A 692 14.04 8.29 0.42
C GLN A 692 14.76 9.17 -0.61
N LEU A 693 15.84 9.85 -0.20
CA LEU A 693 16.66 10.66 -1.09
C LEU A 693 17.26 9.83 -2.24
N ARG A 694 17.73 8.60 -1.96
CA ARG A 694 18.26 7.67 -2.98
C ARG A 694 17.21 7.17 -3.95
N GLU A 695 16.07 6.74 -3.43
CA GLU A 695 14.94 6.26 -4.25
C GLU A 695 14.38 7.40 -5.12
N SER A 696 14.38 8.64 -4.61
CA SER A 696 14.04 9.82 -5.39
C SER A 696 15.07 10.12 -6.48
N ALA A 697 16.37 10.03 -6.16
CA ALA A 697 17.45 10.26 -7.12
C ALA A 697 17.45 9.23 -8.27
N LEU A 698 17.22 7.95 -7.97
CA LEU A 698 17.13 6.89 -8.98
C LEU A 698 16.02 7.19 -10.00
N ARG A 699 14.81 7.46 -9.53
CA ARG A 699 13.66 7.82 -10.38
C ARG A 699 13.92 9.09 -11.19
N CYS A 700 14.60 10.07 -10.58
CA CYS A 700 14.98 11.30 -11.25
C CYS A 700 15.90 11.04 -12.45
N VAL A 701 16.94 10.22 -12.26
CA VAL A 701 17.88 9.86 -13.32
C VAL A 701 17.20 9.04 -14.42
N GLU A 702 16.34 8.09 -14.07
CA GLU A 702 15.59 7.30 -15.06
C GLU A 702 14.80 8.19 -16.03
N ARG A 703 14.24 9.29 -15.52
CA ARG A 703 13.44 10.27 -16.28
C ARG A 703 14.26 11.29 -17.06
N MET A 704 15.57 11.36 -16.86
CA MET A 704 16.42 12.25 -17.67
C MET A 704 16.31 11.87 -19.15
N PRO A 705 16.14 12.85 -20.07
CA PRO A 705 16.14 12.57 -21.50
C PRO A 705 17.44 11.88 -21.95
N PRO A 706 17.42 11.03 -22.98
CA PRO A 706 18.63 10.44 -23.53
C PRO A 706 19.63 11.51 -23.98
N GLY A 707 20.90 11.38 -23.58
CA GLY A 707 21.96 12.31 -23.94
C GLY A 707 22.07 13.58 -23.09
N GLU A 708 21.14 13.84 -22.18
CA GLU A 708 21.26 14.92 -21.19
C GLU A 708 22.19 14.50 -20.05
N ASP A 709 23.06 15.42 -19.63
CA ASP A 709 23.98 15.26 -18.49
C ASP A 709 23.62 16.16 -17.29
N ARG A 710 22.51 16.91 -17.42
CA ARG A 710 22.00 17.84 -16.41
C ARG A 710 20.70 17.33 -15.79
N VAL A 711 20.66 17.25 -14.47
CA VAL A 711 19.43 17.00 -13.72
C VAL A 711 18.72 18.33 -13.47
N ARG A 712 17.46 18.42 -13.87
CA ARG A 712 16.57 19.58 -13.64
C ARG A 712 15.51 19.26 -12.58
N TYR A 713 14.92 20.30 -12.00
CA TYR A 713 13.81 20.20 -11.06
C TYR A 713 12.65 19.37 -11.62
N ASP A 714 12.32 19.55 -12.90
CA ASP A 714 11.24 18.82 -13.56
C ASP A 714 11.50 17.31 -13.64
N ASN A 715 12.77 16.85 -13.64
CA ASN A 715 13.09 15.42 -13.66
C ASN A 715 12.70 14.72 -12.34
N LEU A 716 12.45 15.47 -11.27
CA LEU A 716 11.95 14.91 -10.00
C LEU A 716 10.53 14.36 -10.12
N PHE A 717 9.78 14.71 -11.17
CA PHE A 717 8.37 14.39 -11.35
C PHE A 717 8.16 13.61 -12.66
N SER A 718 7.16 12.74 -12.68
CA SER A 718 6.75 11.99 -13.87
C SER A 718 5.90 12.86 -14.79
N PRO A 719 5.82 12.57 -16.11
CA PRO A 719 4.85 13.23 -16.98
C PRO A 719 3.42 13.04 -16.45
N GLY A 720 2.73 14.13 -16.14
CA GLY A 720 1.38 14.09 -15.54
C GLY A 720 1.35 14.23 -14.02
N ASP A 721 2.47 13.97 -13.32
CA ASP A 721 2.62 14.41 -11.95
C ASP A 721 2.56 15.94 -11.98
N VAL A 722 1.68 16.56 -11.19
CA VAL A 722 1.73 18.01 -11.01
C VAL A 722 3.04 18.29 -10.28
N PRO A 723 4.11 18.80 -10.94
CA PRO A 723 5.31 19.23 -10.22
C PRO A 723 4.82 20.20 -9.17
N SER A 724 5.21 20.04 -7.92
CA SER A 724 4.58 20.75 -6.80
C SER A 724 4.30 22.20 -7.15
N LYS A 725 3.07 22.46 -7.59
CA LYS A 725 2.76 23.73 -8.26
C LYS A 725 2.90 24.84 -7.25
N GLU A 726 2.55 24.50 -6.01
CA GLU A 726 2.74 25.33 -4.84
C GLU A 726 4.23 25.58 -4.53
N PHE A 727 5.10 24.56 -4.51
CA PHE A 727 6.54 24.77 -4.30
C PHE A 727 7.16 25.59 -5.44
N TRP A 728 6.82 25.31 -6.70
CA TRP A 728 7.32 26.07 -7.85
C TRP A 728 6.90 27.54 -7.79
N ILE A 729 5.62 27.82 -7.48
CA ILE A 729 5.11 29.19 -7.31
C ILE A 729 5.85 29.91 -6.16
N LYS A 730 6.07 29.23 -5.03
CA LYS A 730 6.83 29.77 -3.89
C LYS A 730 8.30 29.98 -4.22
N ALA A 731 8.95 29.04 -4.90
CA ALA A 731 10.35 29.15 -5.30
C ALA A 731 10.59 30.35 -6.23
N ARG A 732 9.64 30.66 -7.13
CA ARG A 732 9.73 31.84 -8.01
C ARG A 732 9.80 33.17 -7.25
N THR A 733 9.24 33.24 -6.05
CA THR A 733 9.27 34.46 -5.23
C THR A 733 10.34 34.38 -4.15
N GLN A 734 10.53 33.22 -3.53
CA GLN A 734 11.41 33.03 -2.37
C GLN A 734 12.84 32.68 -2.75
N THR A 735 13.07 31.93 -3.82
CA THR A 735 14.40 31.43 -4.22
C THR A 735 14.68 31.57 -5.72
N PRO A 736 14.41 32.74 -6.35
CA PRO A 736 14.60 32.91 -7.80
C PRO A 736 16.05 32.69 -8.26
N ASP A 737 17.03 32.88 -7.38
CA ASP A 737 18.45 32.66 -7.65
C ASP A 737 18.86 31.18 -7.79
N LEU A 738 18.02 30.25 -7.34
CA LEU A 738 18.27 28.81 -7.48
C LEU A 738 17.69 28.22 -8.77
N ILE A 739 16.75 28.92 -9.41
CA ILE A 739 16.05 28.46 -10.61
C ILE A 739 16.98 28.58 -11.82
N GLY A 740 17.20 27.48 -12.53
CA GLY A 740 18.10 27.44 -13.70
C GLY A 740 19.59 27.59 -13.36
N ALA A 741 19.95 27.62 -12.08
CA ALA A 741 21.33 27.59 -11.61
C ALA A 741 21.73 26.16 -11.25
N TYR A 742 22.99 25.78 -11.52
CA TYR A 742 23.45 24.39 -11.38
C TYR A 742 24.65 24.28 -10.45
N ILE A 743 24.83 23.09 -9.89
CA ILE A 743 26.06 22.65 -9.22
C ILE A 743 26.72 21.59 -10.09
N ARG A 744 28.01 21.77 -10.38
CA ARG A 744 28.82 20.79 -11.10
C ARG A 744 29.38 19.75 -10.15
N LEU A 745 29.27 18.48 -10.55
CA LEU A 745 29.77 17.35 -9.81
C LEU A 745 31.16 16.94 -10.29
N GLU A 746 32.09 16.89 -9.35
CA GLU A 746 33.43 16.35 -9.53
C GLU A 746 33.56 15.05 -8.73
N ASP A 747 34.50 14.18 -9.12
CA ASP A 747 34.71 12.89 -8.44
C ASP A 747 35.40 13.02 -7.08
#